data_AF-A0A7X7A274-F1
#
_entry.id   AF-A0A7X7A274-F1
#
_cell.length_a   1.000
_cell.length_b   1.000
_cell.length_c   1.000
_cell.angle_alpha   90.00
_cell.angle_beta   90.00
_cell.angle_gamma   90.00
#
_symmetry.space_group_name_H-M   'P 1'
#
loop_
_entity.id
_entity.type
_entity.pdbx_description
1 polymer ?
#
loop_
_entity_poly.entity_id
_entity_poly.type
_entity_poly.pdbx_seq_one_letter_code
_entity_poly.pdbx_strand_id
1 'polypeptide(L)'
;MKHRYNSTIYKLFFVLVTIILLSTVRVFAKDFTETSFTISRVNPLLLESKKFIDFMESNNRLGIEVTVFEKNRQVFFTTGNRDFNFLAHWLNECIEKDSTRIVPVFLNYSGLLSVLDSVIANSEISSSVFFLPHGETWPPLEHLIDANRRILFFVSGETELPGKNVHRTVDYIHRISAVPGSRYDNKSNLELLAVLDFDRLPVSASTTGNFRNLVPDYINFLLQSWTKYGKRPNFIFVGEDFQKFDFILPQLSSFTWINGIIRGLGKTLERVYWRNPEISITGGKFSFPYRGGDELTLTPFVPGYGMTPEQIIVTGEMEVPESYHIIAEPLKIDDGLTGSFYFDETIRNNISPSKQYEGENFSFIRDIEREMVLKLPENSSVNLGSPELYGLRNSSFTVSCFVKFYEILESGDNAILGNFETEYRRGLHLILRSGHPYFGLWENDFVSEEKLQPNVWYHLVWRYIIETGEQAIFLNGQNIGSSDGHPPFSGTGEIHLGSALLQGANLHGYIDNLYIWSRPLGVDEIVRLAMDEPVVVVSVSEPVSAVKKPIFSSELLIVFAFVTLIIAALLLFIFRKSRKPEHPAPVHISPAGNFNRINLFGGFQAFDREGNDISARFTPKVKELFLFIFLATLKNKQGAAVSDVDRQLWFGLPAKKIINNR
;
A
#
# COMPACT_ATOMS: atom_id res chain seq x y z
N MET A 1 -19.75 11.98 68.33
CA MET A 1 -18.80 12.75 67.48
C MET A 1 -18.08 11.91 66.40
N LYS A 2 -17.93 10.58 66.52
CA LYS A 2 -17.23 9.73 65.51
C LYS A 2 -18.02 9.36 64.24
N HIS A 3 -19.36 9.45 64.23
CA HIS A 3 -20.16 9.04 63.06
C HIS A 3 -20.33 10.12 61.97
N ARG A 4 -20.10 11.40 62.28
CA ARG A 4 -20.21 12.49 61.28
C ARG A 4 -18.96 12.66 60.41
N TYR A 5 -17.80 12.15 60.84
CA TYR A 5 -16.53 12.34 60.12
C TYR A 5 -16.42 11.39 58.91
N ASN A 6 -16.90 10.14 59.03
CA ASN A 6 -16.83 9.17 57.94
C ASN A 6 -17.78 9.50 56.77
N SER A 7 -18.97 10.04 57.02
CA SER A 7 -19.90 10.40 55.93
C SER A 7 -19.35 11.50 55.03
N THR A 8 -18.55 12.43 55.56
CA THR A 8 -17.98 13.53 54.79
C THR A 8 -16.81 13.04 53.94
N ILE A 9 -15.99 12.14 54.45
CA ILE A 9 -14.87 11.54 53.70
C ILE A 9 -15.37 10.67 52.55
N TYR A 10 -16.41 9.85 52.77
CA TYR A 10 -17.01 9.04 51.70
C TYR A 10 -17.69 9.91 50.63
N LYS A 11 -18.32 11.02 51.01
CA LYS A 11 -18.89 11.97 50.03
C LYS A 11 -17.80 12.72 49.26
N LEU A 12 -16.69 13.10 49.91
CA LEU A 12 -15.56 13.74 49.24
C LEU A 12 -14.86 12.77 48.29
N PHE A 13 -14.68 11.51 48.69
CA PHE A 13 -14.09 10.46 47.85
C PHE A 13 -15.02 10.09 46.68
N PHE A 14 -16.34 10.02 46.91
CA PHE A 14 -17.31 9.80 45.84
C PHE A 14 -17.36 10.98 44.87
N VAL A 15 -17.31 12.23 45.34
CA VAL A 15 -17.22 13.42 44.47
C VAL A 15 -15.89 13.44 43.71
N LEU A 16 -14.77 13.09 44.34
CA LEU A 16 -13.46 13.03 43.67
C LEU A 16 -13.41 11.93 42.61
N VAL A 17 -13.94 10.74 42.91
CA VAL A 17 -14.05 9.61 41.96
C VAL A 17 -15.07 9.93 40.85
N THR A 18 -16.15 10.65 41.16
CA THR A 18 -17.12 11.08 40.15
C THR A 18 -16.56 12.21 39.28
N ILE A 19 -15.73 13.10 39.82
CA ILE A 19 -14.98 14.10 39.04
C ILE A 19 -13.91 13.43 38.16
N ILE A 20 -13.21 12.40 38.66
CA ILE A 20 -12.23 11.63 37.88
C ILE A 20 -12.91 10.76 36.81
N LEU A 21 -14.13 10.25 37.08
CA LEU A 21 -14.94 9.49 36.10
C LEU A 21 -15.71 10.38 35.11
N LEU A 22 -16.00 11.65 35.46
CA LEU A 22 -16.62 12.64 34.57
C LEU A 22 -15.60 13.47 33.78
N SER A 23 -14.29 13.35 34.09
CA SER A 23 -13.22 14.06 33.39
C SER A 23 -12.42 13.20 32.43
N THR A 24 -12.80 11.95 32.17
CA THR A 24 -12.32 11.24 30.97
C THR A 24 -13.12 11.67 29.74
N VAL A 25 -13.21 12.98 29.50
CA VAL A 25 -13.07 13.42 28.11
C VAL A 25 -11.62 13.08 27.82
N ARG A 26 -11.36 11.98 27.10
CA ARG A 26 -10.05 11.82 26.49
C ARG A 26 -9.90 13.00 25.54
N VAL A 27 -9.25 14.06 26.02
CA VAL A 27 -8.80 15.16 25.18
C VAL A 27 -7.60 14.57 24.46
N PHE A 28 -7.85 14.07 23.26
CA PHE A 28 -6.82 13.48 22.43
C PHE A 28 -6.01 14.59 21.78
N ALA A 29 -4.68 14.48 21.88
CA ALA A 29 -3.76 15.40 21.24
C ALA A 29 -3.93 15.30 19.73
N LYS A 30 -4.42 16.37 19.10
CA LYS A 30 -4.63 16.41 17.65
C LYS A 30 -3.29 16.55 16.94
N ASP A 31 -3.02 15.65 15.99
CA ASP A 31 -1.81 15.72 15.16
C ASP A 31 -1.79 16.99 14.28
N PHE A 32 -0.59 17.53 14.05
CA PHE A 32 -0.42 18.71 13.19
C PHE A 32 -0.95 18.45 11.77
N THR A 33 -0.75 17.23 11.26
CA THR A 33 -1.22 16.76 9.95
C THR A 33 -2.75 16.69 9.84
N GLU A 34 -3.48 16.73 10.95
CA GLU A 34 -4.94 16.75 10.97
C GLU A 34 -5.52 18.15 11.11
N THR A 35 -4.66 19.17 11.10
CA THR A 35 -5.04 20.55 11.36
C THR A 35 -4.99 21.37 10.09
N SER A 36 -6.07 22.11 9.87
CA SER A 36 -6.24 23.01 8.74
C SER A 36 -6.06 24.45 9.20
N PHE A 37 -5.33 25.23 8.39
CA PHE A 37 -5.08 26.64 8.54
C PHE A 37 -5.49 27.36 7.24
N THR A 38 -6.12 28.51 7.37
CA THR A 38 -6.22 29.45 6.24
C THR A 38 -4.93 30.26 6.19
N ILE A 39 -4.40 30.50 4.99
CA ILE A 39 -3.17 31.26 4.79
C ILE A 39 -3.52 32.53 4.02
N SER A 40 -3.37 33.68 4.66
CA SER A 40 -3.64 34.97 4.03
C SER A 40 -2.35 35.63 3.55
N ARG A 41 -2.37 36.17 2.34
CA ARG A 41 -1.29 37.01 1.84
C ARG A 41 -1.32 38.35 2.56
N VAL A 42 -0.18 38.74 3.12
CA VAL A 42 -0.05 39.96 3.90
C VAL A 42 1.15 40.80 3.45
N ASN A 43 1.03 42.09 3.69
CA ASN A 43 2.09 43.08 3.58
C ASN A 43 2.16 43.88 4.89
N PRO A 44 3.18 44.72 5.12
CA PRO A 44 3.31 45.45 6.38
C PRO A 44 2.09 46.32 6.74
N LEU A 45 1.43 46.92 5.74
CA LEU A 45 0.25 47.75 5.96
C LEU A 45 -0.94 46.92 6.48
N LEU A 46 -1.15 45.72 5.94
CA LEU A 46 -2.23 44.85 6.37
C LEU A 46 -1.98 44.29 7.78
N LEU A 47 -0.73 43.96 8.10
CA LEU A 47 -0.32 43.46 9.43
C LEU A 47 -0.59 44.47 10.56
N GLU A 48 -0.41 45.77 10.28
CA GLU A 48 -0.74 46.85 11.23
C GLU A 48 -2.24 47.21 11.27
N SER A 49 -3.04 46.67 10.34
CA SER A 49 -4.45 47.05 10.25
C SER A 49 -5.27 46.44 11.38
N LYS A 50 -6.04 47.28 12.08
CA LYS A 50 -6.95 46.85 13.15
C LYS A 50 -7.90 45.73 12.68
N LYS A 51 -8.38 45.84 11.45
CA LYS A 51 -9.27 44.85 10.83
C LYS A 51 -8.63 43.45 10.75
N PHE A 52 -7.36 43.36 10.38
CA PHE A 52 -6.64 42.09 10.32
C PHE A 52 -6.32 41.57 11.72
N ILE A 53 -5.92 42.46 12.65
CA ILE A 53 -5.66 42.11 14.05
C ILE A 53 -6.92 41.53 14.71
N ASP A 54 -8.07 42.20 14.60
CA ASP A 54 -9.35 41.73 15.17
C ASP A 54 -9.75 40.36 14.57
N PHE A 55 -9.50 40.14 13.27
CA PHE A 55 -9.77 38.86 12.62
C PHE A 55 -8.81 37.76 13.10
N MET A 56 -7.52 38.06 13.20
CA MET A 56 -6.52 37.16 13.78
C MET A 56 -6.90 36.77 15.21
N GLU A 57 -7.28 37.72 16.06
CA GLU A 57 -7.65 37.45 17.47
C GLU A 57 -8.87 36.54 17.59
N SER A 58 -9.84 36.65 16.66
CA SER A 58 -11.01 35.76 16.61
C SER A 58 -10.77 34.40 15.94
N ASN A 59 -9.64 34.22 15.25
CA ASN A 59 -9.31 32.99 14.52
C ASN A 59 -7.88 32.52 14.83
N ASN A 60 -7.77 31.52 15.70
CA ASN A 60 -6.48 30.93 16.12
C ASN A 60 -5.83 30.00 15.08
N ARG A 61 -6.46 29.81 13.91
CA ARG A 61 -5.99 28.94 12.81
C ARG A 61 -5.74 29.71 11.52
N LEU A 62 -5.38 30.99 11.63
CA LEU A 62 -4.92 31.81 10.51
C LEU A 62 -3.38 31.84 10.49
N GLY A 63 -2.80 31.45 9.36
CA GLY A 63 -1.39 31.66 9.02
C GLY A 63 -1.24 32.76 7.96
N ILE A 64 0.01 33.06 7.61
CA ILE A 64 0.33 34.18 6.71
C ILE A 64 1.26 33.76 5.57
N GLU A 65 1.12 34.40 4.43
CA GLU A 65 2.04 34.37 3.29
C GLU A 65 2.65 35.76 3.10
N VAL A 66 3.98 35.84 3.04
CA VAL A 66 4.73 37.08 2.90
C VAL A 66 5.76 36.94 1.79
N THR A 67 5.92 37.99 0.97
CA THR A 67 7.00 38.08 0.00
C THR A 67 8.15 38.91 0.55
N VAL A 68 9.33 38.30 0.63
CA VAL A 68 10.54 38.90 1.20
C VAL A 68 11.73 38.69 0.27
N PHE A 69 12.73 39.57 0.36
CA PHE A 69 13.95 39.46 -0.44
C PHE A 69 15.18 39.83 0.39
N GLU A 70 16.32 39.29 -0.02
CA GLU A 70 17.62 39.62 0.56
C GLU A 70 18.17 40.92 -0.03
N LYS A 71 18.63 41.81 0.85
CA LYS A 71 19.46 42.96 0.49
C LYS A 71 20.48 43.21 1.58
N ASN A 72 21.76 43.33 1.23
CA ASN A 72 22.85 43.61 2.17
C ASN A 72 22.89 42.64 3.37
N ARG A 73 22.66 41.33 3.15
CA ARG A 73 22.57 40.29 4.19
C ARG A 73 21.47 40.52 5.23
N GLN A 74 20.47 41.32 4.91
CA GLN A 74 19.24 41.49 5.67
C GLN A 74 18.05 41.10 4.79
N VAL A 75 16.94 40.77 5.43
CA VAL A 75 15.72 40.36 4.76
C VAL A 75 14.69 41.48 4.90
N PHE A 76 14.10 41.88 3.77
CA PHE A 76 13.13 42.97 3.70
C PHE A 76 11.84 42.50 3.03
N PHE A 77 10.73 43.11 3.42
CA PHE A 77 9.48 43.01 2.69
C PHE A 77 9.61 43.66 1.31
N THR A 78 9.02 43.06 0.28
CA THR A 78 9.00 43.64 -1.07
C THR A 78 8.23 44.97 -1.15
N THR A 79 7.34 45.20 -0.18
CA THR A 79 6.55 46.43 -0.06
C THR A 79 6.72 47.05 1.33
N GLY A 80 6.64 48.38 1.44
CA GLY A 80 6.64 49.09 2.73
C GLY A 80 8.01 49.33 3.38
N ASN A 81 9.13 48.93 2.77
CA ASN A 81 10.51 49.16 3.27
C ASN A 81 10.70 48.80 4.76
N ARG A 82 10.08 47.71 5.21
CA ARG A 82 10.28 47.11 6.54
C ARG A 82 11.25 45.95 6.44
N ASP A 83 12.08 45.76 7.46
CA ASP A 83 12.95 44.60 7.60
C ASP A 83 12.19 43.42 8.23
N PHE A 84 12.86 42.27 8.34
CA PHE A 84 12.29 41.08 8.96
C PHE A 84 12.01 41.24 10.47
N ASN A 85 12.70 42.15 11.16
CA ASN A 85 12.48 42.36 12.59
C ASN A 85 11.05 42.85 12.87
N PHE A 86 10.48 43.64 11.96
CA PHE A 86 9.07 44.00 12.01
C PHE A 86 8.15 42.76 12.02
N LEU A 87 8.42 41.77 11.16
CA LEU A 87 7.65 40.53 11.13
C LEU A 87 7.86 39.71 12.41
N ALA A 88 9.10 39.60 12.87
CA ALA A 88 9.44 38.87 14.09
C ALA A 88 8.70 39.44 15.30
N HIS A 89 8.68 40.76 15.43
CA HIS A 89 7.97 41.44 16.50
C HIS A 89 6.46 41.18 16.45
N TRP A 90 5.87 41.34 15.26
CA TRP A 90 4.45 41.07 15.06
C TRP A 90 4.08 39.62 15.39
N LEU A 91 4.92 38.66 15.00
CA LEU A 91 4.73 37.25 15.33
C LEU A 91 4.84 36.99 16.84
N ASN A 92 5.79 37.64 17.52
CA ASN A 92 5.96 37.53 18.97
C ASN A 92 4.70 38.01 19.70
N GLU A 93 4.19 39.20 19.35
CA GLU A 93 2.95 39.73 19.93
C GLU A 93 1.76 38.78 19.70
N CYS A 94 1.66 38.16 18.52
CA CYS A 94 0.60 37.20 18.21
C CYS A 94 0.60 35.98 19.13
N ILE A 95 1.78 35.41 19.41
CA ILE A 95 1.91 34.21 20.25
C ILE A 95 1.92 34.53 21.75
N GLU A 96 2.24 35.76 22.16
CA GLU A 96 2.12 36.22 23.55
C GLU A 96 0.67 36.47 23.95
N LYS A 97 -0.14 37.04 23.04
CA LYS A 97 -1.57 37.28 23.27
C LYS A 97 -2.38 36.00 23.41
N ASP A 98 -2.01 34.93 22.70
CA ASP A 98 -2.68 33.65 22.71
C ASP A 98 -1.66 32.51 22.84
N SER A 99 -1.57 31.93 24.04
CA SER A 99 -0.62 30.86 24.37
C SER A 99 -0.85 29.58 23.56
N THR A 100 -2.04 29.39 23.00
CA THR A 100 -2.41 28.19 22.23
C THR A 100 -2.19 28.34 20.72
N ARG A 101 -1.88 29.55 20.26
CA ARG A 101 -1.77 29.85 18.84
C ARG A 101 -0.53 29.23 18.23
N ILE A 102 -0.73 28.62 17.06
CA ILE A 102 0.34 28.16 16.18
C ILE A 102 0.24 28.94 14.88
N VAL A 103 1.36 29.48 14.40
CA VAL A 103 1.41 30.37 13.23
C VAL A 103 2.28 29.76 12.13
N PRO A 104 1.67 29.14 11.11
CA PRO A 104 2.35 28.85 9.86
C PRO A 104 2.67 30.14 9.10
N VAL A 105 3.92 30.33 8.73
CA VAL A 105 4.42 31.50 8.00
C VAL A 105 5.08 31.05 6.71
N PHE A 106 4.45 31.36 5.59
CA PHE A 106 4.95 31.08 4.25
C PHE A 106 5.73 32.27 3.72
N LEU A 107 6.98 32.05 3.37
CA LEU A 107 7.90 33.05 2.84
C LEU A 107 8.15 32.75 1.36
N ASN A 108 7.66 33.62 0.49
CA ASN A 108 8.14 33.70 -0.88
C ASN A 108 9.44 34.51 -0.87
N TYR A 109 10.57 33.81 -0.81
CA TYR A 109 11.87 34.39 -0.52
C TYR A 109 12.79 34.36 -1.74
N SER A 110 13.35 35.53 -2.05
CA SER A 110 14.41 35.68 -3.06
C SER A 110 15.72 36.07 -2.39
N GLY A 111 16.65 35.11 -2.26
CA GLY A 111 17.96 35.32 -1.62
C GLY A 111 18.60 34.02 -1.12
N LEU A 112 19.71 34.13 -0.41
CA LEU A 112 20.42 33.00 0.19
C LEU A 112 19.70 32.51 1.44
N LEU A 113 19.40 31.21 1.51
CA LEU A 113 18.66 30.62 2.63
C LEU A 113 19.42 30.73 3.97
N SER A 114 20.76 30.68 3.91
CA SER A 114 21.62 30.86 5.08
C SER A 114 21.47 32.25 5.72
N VAL A 115 21.17 33.28 4.93
CA VAL A 115 20.91 34.63 5.43
C VAL A 115 19.56 34.67 6.13
N LEU A 116 18.51 34.09 5.53
CA LEU A 116 17.19 34.00 6.16
C LEU A 116 17.24 33.22 7.48
N ASP A 117 17.90 32.06 7.50
CA ASP A 117 18.11 31.27 8.71
C ASP A 117 18.83 32.07 9.80
N SER A 118 19.87 32.82 9.43
CA SER A 118 20.61 33.67 10.37
C SER A 118 19.76 34.81 10.90
N VAL A 119 18.91 35.42 10.07
CA VAL A 119 18.00 36.50 10.48
C VAL A 119 16.94 35.96 11.45
N ILE A 120 16.35 34.79 11.17
CA ILE A 120 15.41 34.12 12.07
C ILE A 120 16.08 33.74 13.39
N ALA A 121 17.26 33.12 13.34
CA ALA A 121 17.98 32.67 14.53
C ALA A 121 18.38 33.82 15.48
N ASN A 122 18.63 35.02 14.95
CA ASN A 122 18.99 36.20 15.73
C ASN A 122 17.79 37.07 16.14
N SER A 123 16.56 36.66 15.80
CA SER A 123 15.34 37.39 16.15
C SER A 123 14.79 36.99 17.52
N GLU A 124 13.90 37.83 18.07
CA GLU A 124 13.25 37.58 19.38
C GLU A 124 12.39 36.32 19.40
N ILE A 125 11.88 35.89 18.24
CA ILE A 125 11.05 34.69 18.10
C ILE A 125 11.85 33.39 17.97
N SER A 126 13.18 33.43 17.93
CA SER A 126 14.05 32.27 17.66
C SER A 126 13.75 31.06 18.55
N SER A 127 13.51 31.29 19.84
CA SER A 127 13.14 30.24 20.81
C SER A 127 11.76 29.61 20.56
N SER A 128 10.89 30.35 19.86
CA SER A 128 9.52 29.95 19.54
C SER A 128 9.38 29.28 18.17
N VAL A 129 10.47 29.18 17.39
CA VAL A 129 10.46 28.56 16.06
C VAL A 129 10.57 27.04 16.16
N PHE A 130 9.65 26.34 15.49
CA PHE A 130 9.75 24.91 15.27
C PHE A 130 10.42 24.61 13.93
N PHE A 131 11.32 23.62 13.92
CA PHE A 131 11.88 23.03 12.71
C PHE A 131 11.87 21.51 12.85
N LEU A 132 11.29 20.84 11.86
CA LEU A 132 11.30 19.39 11.73
C LEU A 132 12.49 19.00 10.86
N PRO A 133 13.44 18.18 11.36
CA PRO A 133 14.48 17.60 10.52
C PRO A 133 13.89 16.70 9.44
N HIS A 134 14.59 16.57 8.31
CA HIS A 134 14.12 15.73 7.21
C HIS A 134 14.05 14.26 7.63
N GLY A 135 12.92 13.60 7.31
CA GLY A 135 12.67 12.20 7.65
C GLY A 135 12.03 11.97 9.03
N GLU A 136 11.88 13.01 9.85
CA GLU A 136 11.15 12.94 11.12
C GLU A 136 9.64 13.10 10.92
N THR A 137 8.86 12.75 11.95
CA THR A 137 7.39 12.87 11.93
C THR A 137 6.91 14.17 12.58
N TRP A 138 5.90 14.80 12.00
CA TRP A 138 5.25 15.96 12.60
C TRP A 138 4.71 15.64 14.02
N PRO A 139 5.03 16.46 15.04
CA PRO A 139 4.53 16.24 16.39
C PRO A 139 3.06 16.68 16.53
N PRO A 140 2.37 16.24 17.59
CA PRO A 140 1.06 16.76 17.95
C PRO A 140 1.08 18.26 18.24
N LEU A 141 -0.05 18.94 18.04
CA LEU A 141 -0.19 20.37 18.31
C LEU A 141 0.13 20.72 19.77
N GLU A 142 -0.31 19.89 20.71
CA GLU A 142 -0.10 20.11 22.15
C GLU A 142 1.40 20.14 22.48
N HIS A 143 2.19 19.26 21.88
CA HIS A 143 3.65 19.29 22.05
C HIS A 143 4.22 20.63 21.58
N LEU A 144 3.83 21.10 20.39
CA LEU A 144 4.30 22.38 19.85
C LEU A 144 3.94 23.54 20.79
N ILE A 145 2.75 23.52 21.38
CA ILE A 145 2.29 24.53 22.33
C ILE A 145 3.09 24.46 23.63
N ASP A 146 3.19 23.28 24.24
CA ASP A 146 3.86 23.06 25.53
C ASP A 146 5.36 23.37 25.46
N ALA A 147 6.00 23.05 24.33
CA ALA A 147 7.41 23.34 24.09
C ALA A 147 7.66 24.80 23.64
N ASN A 148 6.61 25.63 23.55
CA ASN A 148 6.62 26.97 22.97
C ASN A 148 7.14 27.02 21.53
N ARG A 149 7.11 25.92 20.76
CA ARG A 149 7.58 25.86 19.36
C ARG A 149 6.41 26.11 18.41
N ARG A 150 5.90 27.34 18.41
CA ARG A 150 4.60 27.72 17.86
C ARG A 150 4.66 28.48 16.52
N ILE A 151 5.85 28.87 16.06
CA ILE A 151 6.03 29.54 14.77
C ILE A 151 6.69 28.56 13.80
N LEU A 152 6.06 28.33 12.64
CA LEU A 152 6.54 27.40 11.63
C LEU A 152 6.80 28.12 10.32
N PHE A 153 8.07 28.24 9.94
CA PHE A 153 8.44 28.87 8.67
C PHE A 153 8.46 27.84 7.54
N PHE A 154 7.80 28.18 6.43
CA PHE A 154 7.82 27.46 5.17
C PHE A 154 8.35 28.39 4.08
N VAL A 155 9.24 27.91 3.23
CA VAL A 155 9.86 28.73 2.17
C VAL A 155 9.63 28.13 0.78
N SER A 156 9.34 28.99 -0.18
CA SER A 156 9.28 28.66 -1.61
C SER A 156 10.37 29.45 -2.37
N GLY A 157 11.15 28.76 -3.21
CA GLY A 157 12.23 29.33 -4.04
C GLY A 157 13.27 28.28 -4.46
N GLU A 158 14.06 28.55 -5.50
CA GLU A 158 15.19 27.71 -5.91
C GLU A 158 16.30 27.82 -4.87
N THR A 159 16.54 26.75 -4.10
CA THR A 159 17.55 26.75 -3.03
C THR A 159 18.29 25.42 -2.99
N GLU A 160 19.62 25.47 -3.06
CA GLU A 160 20.47 24.28 -3.16
C GLU A 160 20.66 23.54 -1.82
N LEU A 161 20.54 24.24 -0.69
CA LEU A 161 20.85 23.68 0.64
C LEU A 161 19.63 23.69 1.59
N PRO A 162 19.47 22.67 2.46
CA PRO A 162 18.42 22.65 3.47
C PRO A 162 18.70 23.70 4.56
N GLY A 163 17.64 24.42 4.97
CA GLY A 163 17.70 25.37 6.07
C GLY A 163 17.68 24.69 7.44
N LYS A 164 17.96 25.44 8.51
CA LYS A 164 17.94 24.97 9.91
C LYS A 164 16.71 25.41 10.71
N ASN A 165 16.07 26.50 10.29
CA ASN A 165 14.89 27.06 10.97
C ASN A 165 13.69 27.18 10.03
N VAL A 166 13.82 26.70 8.78
CA VAL A 166 12.84 26.91 7.71
C VAL A 166 12.61 25.61 6.93
N HIS A 167 11.35 25.29 6.70
CA HIS A 167 10.94 24.12 5.93
C HIS A 167 10.82 24.49 4.46
N ARG A 168 11.61 23.86 3.57
CA ARG A 168 11.37 24.01 2.13
C ARG A 168 10.04 23.36 1.77
N THR A 169 9.13 24.12 1.18
CA THR A 169 7.78 23.63 0.84
C THR A 169 7.81 22.33 0.02
N VAL A 170 8.75 22.18 -0.91
CA VAL A 170 8.95 20.98 -1.76
C VAL A 170 9.34 19.70 -1.02
N ASP A 171 9.84 19.81 0.22
CA ASP A 171 10.30 18.67 1.02
C ASP A 171 9.28 18.21 2.04
N TYR A 172 8.28 19.03 2.37
CA TYR A 172 7.34 18.78 3.46
C TYR A 172 5.86 18.81 3.03
N ILE A 173 5.53 19.47 1.92
CA ILE A 173 4.15 19.78 1.54
C ILE A 173 3.85 19.30 0.11
N HIS A 174 2.84 18.44 -0.02
CA HIS A 174 2.18 18.15 -1.27
C HIS A 174 1.36 19.39 -1.70
N ARG A 175 1.59 19.92 -2.91
CA ARG A 175 0.98 21.19 -3.36
C ARG A 175 0.04 20.97 -4.53
N ILE A 176 -1.15 21.54 -4.43
CA ILE A 176 -2.14 21.58 -5.52
C ILE A 176 -2.60 23.02 -5.71
N SER A 177 -3.06 23.38 -6.91
CA SER A 177 -3.71 24.66 -7.17
C SER A 177 -5.22 24.47 -7.33
N ALA A 178 -6.00 25.42 -6.85
CA ALA A 178 -7.43 25.53 -7.13
C ALA A 178 -7.70 25.99 -8.57
N VAL A 179 -6.69 26.52 -9.27
CA VAL A 179 -6.80 26.95 -10.66
C VAL A 179 -6.36 25.81 -11.59
N PRO A 180 -7.17 25.44 -12.60
CA PRO A 180 -6.79 24.43 -13.58
C PRO A 180 -5.53 24.80 -14.38
N GLY A 181 -4.72 23.81 -14.73
CA GLY A 181 -3.55 23.98 -15.60
C GLY A 181 -2.20 24.11 -14.86
N SER A 182 -2.21 24.38 -13.57
CA SER A 182 -1.00 24.36 -12.73
C SER A 182 -0.58 22.93 -12.41
N ARG A 183 0.67 22.57 -12.70
CA ARG A 183 1.26 21.26 -12.31
C ARG A 183 2.40 21.48 -11.33
N TYR A 184 2.39 20.73 -10.24
CA TYR A 184 3.49 20.65 -9.28
C TYR A 184 4.03 19.22 -9.27
N ASP A 185 5.31 19.08 -8.92
CA ASP A 185 5.90 17.76 -8.72
C ASP A 185 5.23 17.07 -7.52
N ASN A 186 4.65 15.90 -7.78
CA ASN A 186 3.74 15.22 -6.87
C ASN A 186 4.46 14.09 -6.14
N LYS A 187 5.01 14.41 -4.97
CA LYS A 187 5.50 13.39 -4.03
C LYS A 187 4.33 12.88 -3.18
N SER A 188 4.02 11.58 -3.26
CA SER A 188 2.91 10.94 -2.53
C SER A 188 3.18 10.82 -1.03
N ASN A 189 4.45 10.71 -0.64
CA ASN A 189 4.89 10.48 0.74
C ASN A 189 4.85 11.72 1.66
N LEU A 190 4.66 12.93 1.12
CA LEU A 190 4.66 14.16 1.93
C LEU A 190 3.40 14.26 2.80
N GLU A 191 3.53 14.43 4.11
CA GLU A 191 2.41 14.32 5.05
C GLU A 191 1.41 15.49 4.97
N LEU A 192 1.86 16.68 4.58
CA LEU A 192 1.03 17.89 4.56
C LEU A 192 0.49 18.20 3.16
N LEU A 193 -0.70 18.77 3.08
CA LEU A 193 -1.34 19.23 1.85
C LEU A 193 -1.56 20.75 1.85
N ALA A 194 -1.09 21.44 0.81
CA ALA A 194 -1.40 22.85 0.54
C ALA A 194 -2.28 23.01 -0.71
N VAL A 195 -3.33 23.80 -0.57
CA VAL A 195 -4.22 24.25 -1.62
C VAL A 195 -3.89 25.71 -1.94
N LEU A 196 -3.22 25.91 -3.07
CA LEU A 196 -2.80 27.22 -3.58
C LEU A 196 -3.92 27.88 -4.39
N ASP A 197 -3.88 29.21 -4.49
CA ASP A 197 -4.80 30.03 -5.31
C ASP A 197 -6.30 29.78 -5.02
N PHE A 198 -6.65 29.43 -3.79
CA PHE A 198 -8.03 29.06 -3.44
C PHE A 198 -9.00 30.23 -3.63
N ASP A 199 -8.53 31.46 -3.44
CA ASP A 199 -9.27 32.70 -3.72
C ASP A 199 -9.70 32.86 -5.19
N ARG A 200 -9.09 32.09 -6.09
CA ARG A 200 -9.32 32.14 -7.54
C ARG A 200 -9.99 30.88 -8.09
N LEU A 201 -10.55 30.03 -7.21
CA LEU A 201 -11.28 28.84 -7.62
C LEU A 201 -12.36 29.21 -8.65
N PRO A 202 -12.39 28.57 -9.83
CA PRO A 202 -13.49 28.73 -10.78
C PRO A 202 -14.78 28.16 -10.17
N VAL A 203 -15.70 29.05 -9.79
CA VAL A 203 -17.01 28.70 -9.23
C VAL A 203 -18.11 28.84 -10.28
N SER A 204 -19.18 28.08 -10.11
CA SER A 204 -20.35 28.20 -10.98
C SER A 204 -20.94 29.61 -10.84
N ALA A 205 -21.01 30.37 -11.92
CA ALA A 205 -21.43 31.77 -11.88
C ALA A 205 -22.90 31.88 -11.44
N SER A 206 -23.14 32.15 -10.16
CA SER A 206 -24.45 32.63 -9.73
C SER A 206 -24.58 34.09 -10.19
N THR A 207 -25.56 34.37 -11.05
CA THR A 207 -25.81 35.67 -11.69
C THR A 207 -26.16 36.82 -10.74
N THR A 208 -26.08 36.65 -9.41
CA THR A 208 -26.43 37.69 -8.43
C THR A 208 -25.73 37.52 -7.07
N GLY A 209 -24.63 38.24 -6.87
CA GLY A 209 -24.34 39.09 -5.70
C GLY A 209 -24.04 38.52 -4.30
N ASN A 210 -24.25 37.23 -3.98
CA ASN A 210 -24.00 36.73 -2.61
C ASN A 210 -22.99 35.59 -2.55
N PHE A 211 -21.83 35.86 -1.94
CA PHE A 211 -20.74 34.90 -1.74
C PHE A 211 -21.17 33.61 -1.02
N ARG A 212 -22.19 33.68 -0.15
CA ARG A 212 -22.72 32.48 0.55
C ARG A 212 -23.25 31.41 -0.40
N ASN A 213 -23.71 31.79 -1.59
CA ASN A 213 -24.19 30.83 -2.58
C ASN A 213 -23.05 30.02 -3.22
N LEU A 214 -21.81 30.46 -3.08
CA LEU A 214 -20.60 29.82 -3.64
C LEU A 214 -19.94 28.83 -2.65
N VAL A 215 -20.32 28.86 -1.37
CA VAL A 215 -19.76 27.98 -0.32
C VAL A 215 -19.76 26.50 -0.72
N PRO A 216 -20.83 25.94 -1.34
CA PRO A 216 -20.81 24.55 -1.78
C PRO A 216 -19.69 24.21 -2.75
N ASP A 217 -19.36 25.08 -3.71
CA ASP A 217 -18.32 24.83 -4.72
C ASP A 217 -16.93 24.74 -4.05
N TYR A 218 -16.64 25.66 -3.13
CA TYR A 218 -15.40 25.68 -2.35
C TYR A 218 -15.24 24.43 -1.47
N ILE A 219 -16.30 24.04 -0.75
CA ILE A 219 -16.26 22.86 0.11
C ILE A 219 -16.15 21.58 -0.73
N ASN A 220 -16.85 21.50 -1.85
CA ASN A 220 -16.76 20.36 -2.75
C ASN A 220 -15.34 20.19 -3.32
N PHE A 221 -14.68 21.27 -3.73
CA PHE A 221 -13.29 21.23 -4.16
C PHE A 221 -12.36 20.67 -3.08
N LEU A 222 -12.51 21.13 -1.83
CA LEU A 222 -11.68 20.68 -0.72
C LEU A 222 -11.92 19.20 -0.39
N LEU A 223 -13.17 18.73 -0.42
CA LEU A 223 -13.51 17.32 -0.21
C LEU A 223 -12.96 16.43 -1.33
N GLN A 224 -13.14 16.83 -2.60
CA GLN A 224 -12.59 16.09 -3.73
C GLN A 224 -11.07 16.00 -3.65
N SER A 225 -10.40 17.10 -3.29
CA SER A 225 -8.95 17.12 -3.07
C SER A 225 -8.54 16.19 -1.93
N TRP A 226 -9.24 16.24 -0.79
CA TRP A 226 -8.96 15.38 0.35
C TRP A 226 -9.12 13.89 -0.03
N THR A 227 -10.21 13.52 -0.68
CA THR A 227 -10.46 12.16 -1.15
C THR A 227 -9.40 11.71 -2.16
N LYS A 228 -9.06 12.54 -3.14
CA LYS A 228 -8.12 12.18 -4.22
C LYS A 228 -6.70 11.92 -3.70
N TYR A 229 -6.23 12.75 -2.77
CA TYR A 229 -4.85 12.67 -2.27
C TYR A 229 -4.73 11.90 -0.96
N GLY A 230 -5.87 11.47 -0.37
CA GLY A 230 -5.93 10.84 0.95
C GLY A 230 -5.19 11.65 2.01
N LYS A 231 -5.30 12.99 1.95
CA LYS A 231 -4.65 13.95 2.84
C LYS A 231 -5.60 15.08 3.15
N ARG A 232 -5.73 15.43 4.43
CA ARG A 232 -6.53 16.58 4.83
C ARG A 232 -5.87 17.88 4.34
N PRO A 233 -6.61 18.84 3.76
CA PRO A 233 -6.05 20.15 3.43
C PRO A 233 -5.53 20.84 4.69
N ASN A 234 -4.20 21.00 4.81
CA ASN A 234 -3.56 21.63 5.96
C ASN A 234 -3.43 23.13 5.78
N PHE A 235 -3.09 23.58 4.57
CA PHE A 235 -2.86 24.99 4.28
C PHE A 235 -3.72 25.42 3.10
N ILE A 236 -4.61 26.39 3.30
CA ILE A 236 -5.57 26.82 2.29
C ILE A 236 -5.33 28.30 2.01
N PHE A 237 -4.75 28.61 0.86
CA PHE A 237 -4.27 29.95 0.52
C PHE A 237 -5.42 30.80 -0.02
N VAL A 238 -5.84 31.80 0.75
CA VAL A 238 -7.04 32.62 0.49
C VAL A 238 -6.72 34.06 0.05
N GLY A 239 -5.46 34.33 -0.32
CA GLY A 239 -5.02 35.65 -0.75
C GLY A 239 -5.24 36.73 0.33
N GLU A 240 -5.59 37.94 -0.10
CA GLU A 240 -5.84 39.09 0.78
C GLU A 240 -7.28 39.16 1.29
N ASP A 241 -8.18 38.34 0.74
CA ASP A 241 -9.63 38.36 0.99
C ASP A 241 -10.06 37.46 2.17
N PHE A 242 -9.22 37.36 3.21
CA PHE A 242 -9.34 36.40 4.31
C PHE A 242 -10.72 36.32 4.98
N GLN A 243 -11.44 37.43 5.11
CA GLN A 243 -12.77 37.45 5.74
C GLN A 243 -13.84 36.72 4.95
N LYS A 244 -13.72 36.65 3.62
CA LYS A 244 -14.70 35.93 2.79
C LYS A 244 -14.66 34.42 3.09
N PHE A 245 -13.54 33.93 3.61
CA PHE A 245 -13.23 32.52 3.75
C PHE A 245 -13.28 32.02 5.21
N ASP A 246 -13.89 32.78 6.12
CA ASP A 246 -14.06 32.40 7.53
C ASP A 246 -14.86 31.10 7.73
N PHE A 247 -15.72 30.75 6.77
CA PHE A 247 -16.53 29.54 6.77
C PHE A 247 -15.72 28.25 6.58
N ILE A 248 -14.49 28.30 6.02
CA ILE A 248 -13.75 27.10 5.60
C ILE A 248 -13.46 26.18 6.78
N LEU A 249 -12.86 26.72 7.85
CA LEU A 249 -12.39 25.89 8.97
C LEU A 249 -13.54 25.27 9.77
N PRO A 250 -14.63 25.99 10.09
CA PRO A 250 -15.83 25.39 10.67
C PRO A 250 -16.42 24.26 9.81
N GLN A 251 -16.50 24.45 8.49
CA GLN A 251 -17.03 23.45 7.57
C GLN A 251 -16.11 22.23 7.46
N LEU A 252 -14.79 22.40 7.30
CA LEU A 252 -13.86 21.27 7.28
C LEU A 252 -13.83 20.49 8.60
N SER A 253 -14.11 21.16 9.72
CA SER A 253 -14.14 20.52 11.03
C SER A 253 -15.47 19.80 11.31
N SER A 254 -16.51 20.01 10.50
CA SER A 254 -17.81 19.33 10.67
C SER A 254 -17.87 17.97 9.99
N PHE A 255 -16.97 17.68 9.05
CA PHE A 255 -16.87 16.37 8.42
C PHE A 255 -16.23 15.35 9.37
N THR A 256 -16.67 14.10 9.26
CA THR A 256 -15.98 12.95 9.82
C THR A 256 -14.92 12.45 8.84
N TRP A 257 -13.82 11.91 9.35
CA TRP A 257 -12.75 11.35 8.54
C TRP A 257 -12.16 10.14 9.22
N ILE A 258 -11.50 9.30 8.43
CA ILE A 258 -10.63 8.25 8.91
C ILE A 258 -9.19 8.60 8.57
N ASN A 259 -8.26 8.12 9.38
CA ASN A 259 -6.83 8.32 9.24
C ASN A 259 -6.12 7.01 9.59
N GLY A 260 -4.83 6.92 9.26
CA GLY A 260 -4.08 5.74 9.63
C GLY A 260 -2.67 5.74 9.11
N ILE A 261 -1.97 4.67 9.46
CA ILE A 261 -0.58 4.43 9.11
C ILE A 261 -0.42 3.00 8.59
N ILE A 262 0.25 2.90 7.44
CA ILE A 262 0.65 1.66 6.79
C ILE A 262 2.14 1.49 6.94
N ARG A 263 2.55 0.37 7.55
CA ARG A 263 3.96 0.06 7.79
C ARG A 263 4.33 -1.27 7.17
N GLY A 264 5.47 -1.30 6.47
CA GLY A 264 6.13 -2.52 6.00
C GLY A 264 7.56 -2.57 6.52
N LEU A 265 8.01 -3.73 6.98
CA LEU A 265 9.38 -3.92 7.52
C LEU A 265 9.76 -2.89 8.59
N GLY A 266 8.78 -2.48 9.43
CA GLY A 266 8.96 -1.49 10.49
C GLY A 266 8.97 -0.02 10.05
N LYS A 267 8.94 0.27 8.74
CA LYS A 267 8.94 1.64 8.19
C LYS A 267 7.57 2.00 7.60
N THR A 268 7.24 3.29 7.62
CA THR A 268 6.06 3.81 6.90
C THR A 268 6.30 3.68 5.40
N LEU A 269 5.33 3.14 4.66
CA LEU A 269 5.47 3.02 3.21
C LEU A 269 5.50 4.41 2.54
N GLU A 270 6.23 4.54 1.42
CA GLU A 270 6.33 5.82 0.70
C GLU A 270 5.18 6.03 -0.29
N ARG A 271 4.61 4.94 -0.78
CA ARG A 271 3.56 4.96 -1.80
C ARG A 271 2.58 3.83 -1.55
N VAL A 272 1.30 4.19 -1.42
CA VAL A 272 0.19 3.26 -1.25
C VAL A 272 -0.91 3.65 -2.21
N TYR A 273 -1.45 2.67 -2.93
CA TYR A 273 -2.62 2.81 -3.78
C TYR A 273 -3.86 2.38 -3.01
N TRP A 274 -4.99 3.04 -3.27
CA TRP A 274 -6.25 2.72 -2.62
C TRP A 274 -7.33 2.56 -3.67
N ARG A 275 -8.06 1.43 -3.61
CA ARG A 275 -9.29 1.27 -4.38
C ARG A 275 -10.44 1.90 -3.57
N ASN A 276 -11.03 2.99 -4.09
CA ASN A 276 -12.12 3.74 -3.44
C ASN A 276 -12.90 4.64 -4.44
N PRO A 277 -14.08 4.19 -4.90
CA PRO A 277 -14.55 4.21 -6.30
C PRO A 277 -13.55 4.55 -7.43
N GLU A 278 -12.79 5.62 -7.27
CA GLU A 278 -11.61 5.96 -8.06
C GLU A 278 -10.34 5.52 -7.32
N ILE A 279 -9.19 5.62 -7.99
CA ILE A 279 -7.91 5.19 -7.41
C ILE A 279 -7.17 6.40 -6.88
N SER A 280 -6.82 6.33 -5.60
CA SER A 280 -6.08 7.38 -4.90
C SER A 280 -4.72 6.86 -4.48
N ILE A 281 -3.76 7.79 -4.37
CA ILE A 281 -2.37 7.49 -4.06
C ILE A 281 -1.96 8.34 -2.87
N THR A 282 -1.47 7.68 -1.83
CA THR A 282 -0.98 8.31 -0.61
C THR A 282 0.44 7.85 -0.29
N GLY A 283 1.01 8.37 0.80
CA GLY A 283 2.09 7.68 1.51
C GLY A 283 1.51 6.64 2.47
N GLY A 284 2.33 6.12 3.36
CA GLY A 284 1.87 5.19 4.39
C GLY A 284 0.98 5.87 5.43
N LYS A 285 1.11 7.20 5.65
CA LYS A 285 0.11 7.97 6.38
C LYS A 285 -0.99 8.45 5.44
N PHE A 286 -2.25 8.25 5.84
CA PHE A 286 -3.42 8.60 5.04
C PHE A 286 -4.52 9.25 5.88
N SER A 287 -5.41 9.98 5.21
CA SER A 287 -6.64 10.52 5.77
C SER A 287 -7.71 10.66 4.68
N PHE A 288 -8.88 10.06 4.87
CA PHE A 288 -10.00 10.14 3.93
C PHE A 288 -11.26 10.68 4.61
N PRO A 289 -11.96 11.66 4.01
CA PRO A 289 -13.24 12.13 4.55
C PRO A 289 -14.32 11.09 4.25
N TYR A 290 -15.31 10.98 5.14
CA TYR A 290 -16.52 10.21 4.88
C TYR A 290 -17.75 10.94 5.44
N ARG A 291 -18.93 10.70 4.84
CA ARG A 291 -20.19 11.29 5.29
C ARG A 291 -20.94 10.29 6.15
N GLY A 292 -21.49 10.76 7.28
CA GLY A 292 -22.36 9.94 8.11
C GLY A 292 -23.58 9.46 7.32
N GLY A 293 -23.76 8.14 7.24
CA GLY A 293 -24.83 7.48 6.47
C GLY A 293 -24.36 6.73 5.23
N ASP A 294 -23.16 7.03 4.73
CA ASP A 294 -22.53 6.30 3.63
C ASP A 294 -21.62 5.17 4.16
N GLU A 295 -21.45 4.12 3.35
CA GLU A 295 -20.45 3.08 3.57
C GLU A 295 -19.18 3.43 2.79
N LEU A 296 -18.05 3.55 3.48
CA LEU A 296 -16.73 3.76 2.87
C LEU A 296 -15.95 2.45 2.95
N THR A 297 -15.54 1.92 1.78
CA THR A 297 -14.62 0.79 1.69
C THR A 297 -13.31 1.26 1.07
N LEU A 298 -12.21 1.08 1.80
CA LEU A 298 -10.87 1.37 1.34
C LEU A 298 -10.05 0.07 1.26
N THR A 299 -9.54 -0.25 0.08
CA THR A 299 -8.65 -1.41 -0.12
C THR A 299 -7.23 -0.91 -0.45
N PRO A 300 -6.28 -0.93 0.51
CA PRO A 300 -4.90 -0.58 0.24
C PRO A 300 -4.23 -1.62 -0.65
N PHE A 301 -3.29 -1.16 -1.48
CA PHE A 301 -2.55 -1.98 -2.42
C PHE A 301 -1.14 -1.42 -2.63
N VAL A 302 -0.13 -2.30 -2.60
CA VAL A 302 1.27 -1.99 -2.95
C VAL A 302 1.86 -3.21 -3.66
N PRO A 303 2.46 -3.05 -4.86
CA PRO A 303 3.11 -4.16 -5.56
C PRO A 303 4.15 -4.89 -4.69
N GLY A 304 4.03 -6.21 -4.60
CA GLY A 304 4.91 -7.07 -3.81
C GLY A 304 4.59 -7.17 -2.32
N TYR A 305 3.49 -6.57 -1.84
CA TYR A 305 3.08 -6.62 -0.43
C TYR A 305 1.64 -7.09 -0.26
N GLY A 306 1.40 -7.97 0.70
CA GLY A 306 0.09 -8.28 1.26
C GLY A 306 -0.27 -7.30 2.39
N MET A 307 -1.54 -6.92 2.50
CA MET A 307 -2.02 -5.93 3.47
C MET A 307 -2.87 -6.58 4.56
N THR A 308 -2.61 -6.27 5.82
CA THR A 308 -3.43 -6.72 6.96
C THR A 308 -3.83 -5.52 7.82
N PRO A 309 -5.14 -5.20 7.94
CA PRO A 309 -6.25 -5.80 7.21
C PRO A 309 -6.21 -5.48 5.71
N GLU A 310 -6.81 -6.35 4.89
CA GLU A 310 -6.89 -6.18 3.43
C GLU A 310 -7.80 -5.03 3.01
N GLN A 311 -8.76 -4.65 3.87
CA GLN A 311 -9.70 -3.56 3.62
C GLN A 311 -10.12 -2.91 4.93
N ILE A 312 -10.42 -1.62 4.84
CA ILE A 312 -11.08 -0.85 5.89
C ILE A 312 -12.52 -0.61 5.43
N ILE A 313 -13.49 -1.01 6.24
CA ILE A 313 -14.91 -0.74 6.02
C ILE A 313 -15.41 0.13 7.16
N VAL A 314 -15.97 1.28 6.82
CA VAL A 314 -16.57 2.25 7.74
C VAL A 314 -18.02 2.43 7.38
N THR A 315 -18.90 2.30 8.36
CA THR A 315 -20.34 2.56 8.20
C THR A 315 -20.77 3.66 9.16
N GLY A 316 -21.88 4.34 8.87
CA GLY A 316 -22.35 5.47 9.67
C GLY A 316 -22.71 5.16 11.13
N GLU A 317 -22.83 3.88 11.50
CA GLU A 317 -23.17 3.43 12.86
C GLU A 317 -21.94 2.94 13.65
N MET A 318 -20.76 2.84 13.00
CA MET A 318 -19.53 2.34 13.63
C MET A 318 -18.77 3.44 14.35
N GLU A 319 -18.20 3.09 15.51
CA GLU A 319 -17.19 3.91 16.16
C GLU A 319 -15.89 3.83 15.34
N VAL A 320 -15.49 4.96 14.76
CA VAL A 320 -14.23 5.08 14.01
C VAL A 320 -13.08 5.16 15.00
N PRO A 321 -12.08 4.26 14.91
CA PRO A 321 -10.90 4.33 15.77
C PRO A 321 -10.11 5.61 15.50
N GLU A 322 -9.34 6.05 16.49
CA GLU A 322 -8.48 7.24 16.38
C GLU A 322 -7.45 7.14 15.25
N SER A 323 -7.00 5.91 14.93
CA SER A 323 -6.07 5.63 13.85
C SER A 323 -6.17 4.17 13.41
N TYR A 324 -6.24 3.95 12.09
CA TYR A 324 -6.10 2.62 11.51
C TYR A 324 -4.63 2.25 11.34
N HIS A 325 -4.29 1.02 11.71
CA HIS A 325 -2.95 0.46 11.51
C HIS A 325 -3.03 -0.69 10.51
N ILE A 326 -2.33 -0.57 9.39
CA ILE A 326 -2.22 -1.63 8.39
C ILE A 326 -0.76 -2.08 8.34
N ILE A 327 -0.56 -3.40 8.38
CA ILE A 327 0.73 -4.05 8.23
C ILE A 327 0.87 -4.51 6.78
N ALA A 328 1.97 -4.12 6.14
CA ALA A 328 2.35 -4.57 4.82
C ALA A 328 3.46 -5.63 4.93
N GLU A 329 3.17 -6.85 4.53
CA GLU A 329 4.10 -7.97 4.57
C GLU A 329 4.55 -8.33 3.14
N PRO A 330 5.86 -8.49 2.87
CA PRO A 330 6.31 -8.90 1.55
C PRO A 330 5.68 -10.23 1.14
N LEU A 331 5.17 -10.28 -0.09
CA LEU A 331 4.66 -11.52 -0.68
C LEU A 331 5.81 -12.47 -0.99
N LYS A 332 5.51 -13.77 -1.07
CA LYS A 332 6.48 -14.73 -1.57
C LYS A 332 6.60 -14.58 -3.08
N ILE A 333 7.78 -14.89 -3.60
CA ILE A 333 8.05 -14.73 -5.03
C ILE A 333 7.18 -15.66 -5.89
N ASP A 334 6.73 -16.80 -5.36
CA ASP A 334 5.83 -17.75 -6.04
C ASP A 334 4.35 -17.37 -5.93
N ASP A 335 3.97 -16.40 -5.08
CA ASP A 335 2.59 -15.94 -4.98
C ASP A 335 2.15 -15.33 -6.32
N GLY A 336 1.04 -15.81 -6.88
CA GLY A 336 0.52 -15.33 -8.16
C GLY A 336 1.37 -15.68 -9.39
N LEU A 337 2.38 -16.54 -9.26
CA LEU A 337 3.15 -17.06 -10.39
C LEU A 337 2.23 -17.98 -11.23
N THR A 338 2.14 -17.72 -12.54
CA THR A 338 1.28 -18.46 -13.48
C THR A 338 2.06 -19.08 -14.64
N GLY A 339 3.27 -18.60 -14.93
CA GLY A 339 4.22 -19.22 -15.86
C GLY A 339 5.62 -19.31 -15.28
N SER A 340 6.29 -20.45 -15.45
CA SER A 340 7.70 -20.64 -15.12
C SER A 340 8.34 -21.59 -16.13
N PHE A 341 9.38 -21.13 -16.84
CA PHE A 341 10.06 -21.87 -17.91
C PHE A 341 11.58 -21.71 -17.77
N TYR A 342 12.28 -22.83 -17.51
CA TYR A 342 13.76 -22.87 -17.38
C TYR A 342 14.49 -23.32 -18.66
N PHE A 343 13.74 -23.79 -19.67
CA PHE A 343 14.30 -24.23 -20.96
C PHE A 343 15.41 -25.30 -20.90
N ASP A 344 15.33 -26.20 -19.93
CA ASP A 344 16.20 -27.38 -19.83
C ASP A 344 15.69 -28.50 -20.75
N GLU A 345 16.11 -28.46 -22.03
CA GLU A 345 15.79 -29.40 -23.13
C GLU A 345 14.30 -29.52 -23.50
N THR A 346 13.40 -28.91 -22.74
CA THR A 346 11.97 -28.92 -22.95
C THR A 346 11.37 -27.55 -22.69
N ILE A 347 10.25 -27.25 -23.35
CA ILE A 347 9.44 -26.06 -23.07
C ILE A 347 8.21 -26.53 -22.29
N ARG A 348 8.26 -26.40 -20.97
CA ARG A 348 7.19 -26.81 -20.05
C ARG A 348 6.96 -25.70 -19.04
N ASN A 349 5.70 -25.49 -18.68
CA ASN A 349 5.37 -24.63 -17.55
C ASN A 349 5.55 -25.44 -16.27
N ASN A 350 6.57 -25.10 -15.47
CA ASN A 350 6.93 -25.84 -14.25
C ASN A 350 5.87 -25.78 -13.15
N ILE A 351 4.89 -24.87 -13.25
CA ILE A 351 3.75 -24.78 -12.34
C ILE A 351 2.70 -25.84 -12.65
N SER A 352 2.55 -26.21 -13.92
CA SER A 352 1.59 -27.21 -14.39
C SER A 352 2.22 -28.00 -15.54
N PRO A 353 3.13 -28.95 -15.23
CA PRO A 353 3.99 -29.60 -16.22
C PRO A 353 3.27 -30.63 -17.10
N SER A 354 1.94 -30.66 -17.08
CA SER A 354 1.12 -31.64 -17.81
C SER A 354 1.16 -31.46 -19.33
N LYS A 355 1.64 -30.32 -19.83
CA LYS A 355 1.75 -30.00 -21.24
C LYS A 355 3.16 -29.52 -21.60
N GLN A 356 3.73 -30.15 -22.63
CA GLN A 356 4.89 -29.61 -23.33
C GLN A 356 4.40 -28.72 -24.48
N TYR A 357 5.03 -27.56 -24.63
CA TYR A 357 4.67 -26.61 -25.67
C TYR A 357 5.43 -26.92 -26.96
N GLU A 358 4.73 -26.80 -28.08
CA GLU A 358 5.27 -27.00 -29.43
C GLU A 358 5.54 -25.65 -30.09
N GLY A 359 6.49 -25.64 -31.02
CA GLY A 359 6.89 -24.44 -31.74
C GLY A 359 7.74 -24.75 -32.96
N GLU A 360 8.07 -23.70 -33.70
CA GLU A 360 8.82 -23.75 -34.94
C GLU A 360 10.20 -23.10 -34.76
N ASN A 361 11.18 -23.64 -35.48
CA ASN A 361 12.53 -23.10 -35.67
C ASN A 361 13.36 -22.74 -34.41
N PHE A 362 13.13 -23.41 -33.27
CA PHE A 362 13.93 -23.22 -32.06
C PHE A 362 14.94 -24.35 -31.81
N SER A 363 15.92 -24.12 -30.95
CA SER A 363 16.85 -25.16 -30.48
C SER A 363 17.32 -24.87 -29.05
N PHE A 364 17.74 -25.90 -28.33
CA PHE A 364 18.39 -25.74 -27.03
C PHE A 364 19.91 -25.73 -27.21
N ILE A 365 20.58 -24.78 -26.59
CA ILE A 365 22.05 -24.67 -26.66
C ILE A 365 22.63 -24.49 -25.26
N ARG A 366 23.91 -24.85 -25.09
CA ARG A 366 24.66 -24.55 -23.87
C ARG A 366 25.39 -23.22 -24.01
N ASP A 367 24.93 -22.20 -23.30
CA ASP A 367 25.60 -20.93 -23.09
C ASP A 367 26.60 -21.03 -21.92
N ILE A 368 27.63 -20.17 -21.95
CA ILE A 368 28.73 -20.20 -20.96
C ILE A 368 28.29 -19.60 -19.63
N GLU A 369 27.37 -18.62 -19.65
CA GLU A 369 26.94 -17.89 -18.46
C GLU A 369 25.68 -18.51 -17.85
N ARG A 370 24.76 -19.02 -18.68
CA ARG A 370 23.43 -19.49 -18.24
C ARG A 370 23.13 -20.98 -18.49
N GLU A 371 24.15 -21.77 -18.82
CA GLU A 371 24.01 -23.20 -19.13
C GLU A 371 23.01 -23.48 -20.26
N MET A 372 22.02 -24.35 -20.08
CA MET A 372 21.05 -24.68 -21.14
C MET A 372 20.05 -23.55 -21.33
N VAL A 373 19.98 -22.99 -22.54
CA VAL A 373 19.08 -21.89 -22.90
C VAL A 373 18.33 -22.18 -24.20
N LEU A 374 17.20 -21.51 -24.40
CA LEU A 374 16.41 -21.61 -25.63
C LEU A 374 16.90 -20.59 -26.66
N LYS A 375 17.35 -21.06 -27.83
CA LYS A 375 17.69 -20.24 -28.99
C LYS A 375 16.48 -20.07 -29.91
N LEU A 376 16.15 -18.82 -30.23
CA LEU A 376 15.04 -18.41 -31.11
C LEU A 376 15.60 -17.51 -32.24
N PRO A 377 16.00 -18.09 -33.38
CA PRO A 377 16.38 -17.34 -34.59
C PRO A 377 15.17 -16.68 -35.31
N GLU A 378 15.40 -16.12 -36.49
CA GLU A 378 14.34 -15.62 -37.37
C GLU A 378 13.28 -16.71 -37.67
N ASN A 379 12.00 -16.33 -37.77
CA ASN A 379 10.86 -17.25 -37.97
C ASN A 379 10.68 -18.31 -36.88
N SER A 380 11.15 -18.04 -35.65
CA SER A 380 10.89 -18.92 -34.50
C SER A 380 9.61 -18.51 -33.81
N SER A 381 8.78 -19.47 -33.44
CA SER A 381 7.57 -19.20 -32.67
C SER A 381 7.21 -20.39 -31.82
N VAL A 382 7.07 -20.18 -30.52
CA VAL A 382 6.56 -21.20 -29.59
C VAL A 382 5.22 -20.74 -29.06
N ASN A 383 4.15 -21.47 -29.34
CA ASN A 383 2.81 -21.12 -28.88
C ASN A 383 2.65 -21.54 -27.41
N LEU A 384 2.58 -20.57 -26.51
CA LEU A 384 2.41 -20.74 -25.07
C LEU A 384 0.93 -20.83 -24.65
N GLY A 385 -0.02 -20.75 -25.57
CA GLY A 385 -1.44 -20.89 -25.31
C GLY A 385 -2.16 -19.57 -25.03
N SER A 386 -3.42 -19.66 -24.62
CA SER A 386 -4.25 -18.48 -24.38
C SER A 386 -3.74 -17.61 -23.20
N PRO A 387 -3.87 -16.27 -23.29
CA PRO A 387 -3.42 -15.33 -22.26
C PRO A 387 -4.13 -15.49 -20.90
N GLU A 388 -5.31 -16.11 -20.88
CA GLU A 388 -6.04 -16.45 -19.66
C GLU A 388 -5.28 -17.43 -18.76
N LEU A 389 -4.50 -18.35 -19.34
CA LEU A 389 -3.66 -19.30 -18.58
C LEU A 389 -2.67 -18.58 -17.66
N TYR A 390 -2.26 -17.39 -18.07
CA TYR A 390 -1.26 -16.59 -17.38
C TYR A 390 -1.87 -15.46 -16.55
N GLY A 391 -3.18 -15.26 -16.63
CA GLY A 391 -3.88 -14.17 -15.95
C GLY A 391 -3.44 -12.79 -16.45
N LEU A 392 -3.25 -12.61 -17.77
CA LEU A 392 -2.83 -11.34 -18.38
C LEU A 392 -3.99 -10.39 -18.71
N ARG A 393 -5.19 -10.94 -18.92
CA ARG A 393 -6.34 -10.17 -19.43
C ARG A 393 -7.07 -9.44 -18.31
N ASN A 394 -7.29 -8.14 -18.51
CA ASN A 394 -8.03 -7.27 -17.60
C ASN A 394 -7.55 -7.41 -16.14
N SER A 395 -6.25 -7.57 -15.96
CA SER A 395 -5.58 -7.81 -14.69
C SER A 395 -4.22 -7.12 -14.67
N SER A 396 -3.67 -6.92 -13.47
CA SER A 396 -2.26 -6.61 -13.28
C SER A 396 -1.42 -7.86 -13.57
N PHE A 397 -0.24 -7.68 -14.15
CA PHE A 397 0.67 -8.80 -14.42
C PHE A 397 2.12 -8.35 -14.45
N THR A 398 3.03 -9.32 -14.36
CA THR A 398 4.47 -9.12 -14.57
C THR A 398 5.02 -10.23 -15.45
N VAL A 399 5.85 -9.89 -16.42
CA VAL A 399 6.63 -10.84 -17.23
C VAL A 399 8.11 -10.55 -17.00
N SER A 400 8.90 -11.56 -16.64
CA SER A 400 10.37 -11.46 -16.43
C SER A 400 11.07 -12.52 -17.26
N CYS A 401 12.23 -12.19 -17.82
CA CYS A 401 13.12 -13.18 -18.40
C CYS A 401 14.57 -12.69 -18.42
N PHE A 402 15.50 -13.63 -18.56
CA PHE A 402 16.84 -13.34 -19.07
C PHE A 402 16.83 -13.49 -20.59
N VAL A 403 17.37 -12.51 -21.31
CA VAL A 403 17.42 -12.52 -22.77
C VAL A 403 18.74 -11.95 -23.29
N LYS A 404 19.25 -12.55 -24.37
CA LYS A 404 20.45 -12.12 -25.08
C LYS A 404 20.20 -12.10 -26.57
N PHE A 405 20.29 -10.92 -27.18
CA PHE A 405 20.11 -10.73 -28.62
C PHE A 405 21.44 -10.94 -29.32
N TYR A 406 21.58 -11.89 -30.24
CA TYR A 406 22.82 -11.98 -31.03
C TYR A 406 22.87 -10.92 -32.14
N GLU A 407 21.70 -10.41 -32.53
CA GLU A 407 21.50 -9.32 -33.47
C GLU A 407 20.35 -8.44 -32.97
N ILE A 408 20.59 -7.13 -32.90
CA ILE A 408 19.55 -6.12 -32.63
C ILE A 408 19.32 -5.37 -33.93
N LEU A 409 18.07 -5.37 -34.41
CA LEU A 409 17.73 -4.76 -35.69
C LEU A 409 17.79 -3.22 -35.58
N GLU A 410 18.52 -2.56 -36.49
CA GLU A 410 18.55 -1.08 -36.54
C GLU A 410 17.18 -0.51 -36.93
N SER A 411 16.48 -1.19 -37.82
CA SER A 411 15.09 -0.93 -38.20
C SER A 411 14.29 -2.22 -38.07
N GLY A 412 13.30 -2.23 -37.18
CA GLY A 412 12.44 -3.38 -36.94
C GLY A 412 12.37 -3.75 -35.46
N ASP A 413 11.77 -4.92 -35.22
CA ASP A 413 11.39 -5.37 -33.89
C ASP A 413 12.02 -6.74 -33.56
N ASN A 414 12.72 -6.81 -32.42
CA ASN A 414 13.16 -8.07 -31.84
C ASN A 414 12.10 -8.56 -30.84
N ALA A 415 11.34 -9.60 -31.19
CA ALA A 415 10.21 -10.06 -30.39
C ALA A 415 10.58 -11.09 -29.31
N ILE A 416 10.23 -10.81 -28.07
CA ILE A 416 10.46 -11.72 -26.94
C ILE A 416 9.18 -12.51 -26.67
N LEU A 417 8.08 -11.81 -26.44
CA LEU A 417 6.79 -12.43 -26.16
C LEU A 417 5.65 -11.52 -26.65
N GLY A 418 4.63 -12.09 -27.27
CA GLY A 418 3.47 -11.32 -27.70
C GLY A 418 2.39 -12.14 -28.38
N ASN A 419 1.46 -11.49 -29.05
CA ASN A 419 0.47 -12.12 -29.90
C ASN A 419 0.37 -11.39 -31.25
N PHE A 420 -0.55 -11.83 -32.11
CA PHE A 420 -0.72 -11.32 -33.47
C PHE A 420 -1.96 -10.46 -33.67
N GLU A 421 -2.67 -10.09 -32.60
CA GLU A 421 -3.85 -9.23 -32.71
C GLU A 421 -3.45 -7.78 -33.00
N THR A 422 -4.24 -7.08 -33.83
CA THR A 422 -3.94 -5.71 -34.32
C THR A 422 -5.04 -4.72 -33.97
N GLU A 423 -5.71 -4.94 -32.85
CA GLU A 423 -6.79 -4.09 -32.35
C GLU A 423 -6.36 -3.41 -31.05
N TYR A 424 -6.94 -2.24 -30.77
CA TYR A 424 -6.66 -1.46 -29.56
C TYR A 424 -6.75 -2.33 -28.29
N ARG A 425 -5.69 -2.33 -27.49
CA ARG A 425 -5.54 -3.12 -26.23
C ARG A 425 -5.50 -4.64 -26.41
N ARG A 426 -5.41 -5.14 -27.64
CA ARG A 426 -5.48 -6.57 -27.96
C ARG A 426 -4.17 -7.16 -28.46
N GLY A 427 -3.27 -6.34 -28.99
CA GLY A 427 -1.96 -6.76 -29.48
C GLY A 427 -0.85 -6.64 -28.43
N LEU A 428 -0.64 -7.68 -27.60
CA LEU A 428 0.48 -7.70 -26.64
C LEU A 428 1.79 -7.86 -27.40
N HIS A 429 2.77 -7.00 -27.16
CA HIS A 429 4.11 -7.13 -27.73
C HIS A 429 5.18 -6.60 -26.76
N LEU A 430 5.93 -7.53 -26.18
CA LEU A 430 7.12 -7.30 -25.35
C LEU A 430 8.33 -7.50 -26.24
N ILE A 431 8.93 -6.41 -26.71
CA ILE A 431 9.90 -6.42 -27.82
C ILE A 431 11.03 -5.42 -27.56
N LEU A 432 12.08 -5.47 -28.38
CA LEU A 432 12.88 -4.28 -28.68
C LEU A 432 12.44 -3.69 -30.01
N ARG A 433 12.33 -2.38 -30.11
CA ARG A 433 12.12 -1.66 -31.38
C ARG A 433 13.31 -0.77 -31.64
N SER A 434 14.06 -1.04 -32.72
CA SER A 434 15.32 -0.33 -32.99
C SER A 434 16.32 -0.34 -31.82
N GLY A 435 16.31 -1.42 -31.03
CA GLY A 435 17.14 -1.61 -29.84
C GLY A 435 16.59 -1.03 -28.52
N HIS A 436 15.41 -0.42 -28.54
CA HIS A 436 14.76 0.15 -27.37
C HIS A 436 13.68 -0.79 -26.79
N PRO A 437 13.70 -1.13 -25.49
CA PRO A 437 12.66 -1.92 -24.87
C PRO A 437 11.27 -1.28 -25.00
N TYR A 438 10.31 -2.09 -25.42
CA TYR A 438 8.93 -1.70 -25.68
C TYR A 438 7.96 -2.55 -24.87
N PHE A 439 6.94 -1.92 -24.32
CA PHE A 439 5.78 -2.56 -23.72
C PHE A 439 4.54 -2.13 -24.51
N GLY A 440 4.10 -2.96 -25.45
CA GLY A 440 2.95 -2.62 -26.26
C GLY A 440 1.70 -3.44 -26.00
N LEU A 441 0.55 -2.78 -26.05
CA LEU A 441 -0.79 -3.39 -26.04
C LEU A 441 -1.59 -3.02 -27.31
N TRP A 442 -0.92 -2.52 -28.34
CA TRP A 442 -1.46 -2.00 -29.60
C TRP A 442 -2.20 -0.68 -29.44
N GLU A 443 -1.62 0.38 -30.02
CA GLU A 443 -2.04 1.79 -29.85
C GLU A 443 -2.11 2.23 -28.37
N ASN A 444 -1.44 1.49 -27.49
CA ASN A 444 -1.44 1.68 -26.05
C ASN A 444 -0.10 1.19 -25.50
N ASP A 445 0.95 1.84 -25.97
CA ASP A 445 2.32 1.35 -25.83
C ASP A 445 3.17 2.32 -25.00
N PHE A 446 4.17 1.76 -24.34
CA PHE A 446 5.22 2.47 -23.64
C PHE A 446 6.59 2.06 -24.20
N VAL A 447 7.51 3.03 -24.31
CA VAL A 447 8.87 2.84 -24.79
C VAL A 447 9.88 3.43 -23.82
N SER A 448 10.95 2.69 -23.55
CA SER A 448 12.11 3.23 -22.84
C SER A 448 13.11 3.87 -23.81
N GLU A 449 13.75 4.97 -23.38
CA GLU A 449 14.83 5.61 -24.15
C GLU A 449 16.14 4.82 -24.11
N GLU A 450 16.27 3.84 -23.20
CA GLU A 450 17.46 2.99 -23.09
C GLU A 450 17.67 2.15 -24.34
N LYS A 451 18.90 2.12 -24.85
CA LYS A 451 19.27 1.37 -26.05
C LYS A 451 20.18 0.20 -25.70
N LEU A 452 19.72 -1.02 -25.96
CA LEU A 452 20.46 -2.24 -25.66
C LEU A 452 21.50 -2.55 -26.73
N GLN A 453 22.56 -3.23 -26.30
CA GLN A 453 23.64 -3.74 -27.15
C GLN A 453 23.50 -5.25 -27.40
N PRO A 454 23.85 -5.75 -28.60
CA PRO A 454 23.82 -7.18 -28.88
C PRO A 454 24.90 -7.94 -28.08
N ASN A 455 24.71 -9.25 -27.97
CA ASN A 455 25.57 -10.23 -27.31
C ASN A 455 25.79 -10.01 -25.80
N VAL A 456 24.86 -9.33 -25.14
CA VAL A 456 24.82 -9.14 -23.68
C VAL A 456 23.57 -9.80 -23.11
N TRP A 457 23.71 -10.48 -21.97
CA TRP A 457 22.56 -10.96 -21.20
C TRP A 457 21.92 -9.81 -20.42
N TYR A 458 20.62 -9.65 -20.58
CA TYR A 458 19.80 -8.70 -19.85
C TYR A 458 18.72 -9.43 -19.08
N HIS A 459 18.49 -9.02 -17.83
CA HIS A 459 17.25 -9.33 -17.14
C HIS A 459 16.22 -8.24 -17.46
N LEU A 460 15.20 -8.57 -18.23
CA LEU A 460 14.12 -7.66 -18.61
C LEU A 460 12.83 -8.04 -17.90
N VAL A 461 12.14 -7.02 -17.38
CA VAL A 461 10.83 -7.17 -16.73
C VAL A 461 9.86 -6.14 -17.26
N TRP A 462 8.66 -6.60 -17.63
CA TRP A 462 7.51 -5.76 -17.95
C TRP A 462 6.46 -5.92 -16.87
N ARG A 463 6.02 -4.81 -16.28
CA ARG A 463 5.02 -4.81 -15.21
C ARG A 463 3.84 -3.92 -15.59
N TYR A 464 2.64 -4.48 -15.51
CA TYR A 464 1.40 -3.74 -15.66
C TYR A 464 0.62 -3.68 -14.34
N ILE A 465 0.16 -2.49 -13.96
CA ILE A 465 -0.68 -2.26 -12.79
C ILE A 465 -2.04 -1.74 -13.26
N ILE A 466 -3.10 -2.54 -13.16
CA ILE A 466 -4.45 -2.17 -13.60
C ILE A 466 -5.01 -0.98 -12.81
N GLU A 467 -4.60 -0.83 -11.56
CA GLU A 467 -5.07 0.25 -10.71
C GLU A 467 -4.68 1.64 -11.25
N THR A 468 -3.47 1.79 -11.77
CA THR A 468 -3.02 3.08 -12.31
C THR A 468 -2.95 3.10 -13.82
N GLY A 469 -3.09 1.94 -14.45
CA GLY A 469 -2.68 1.76 -15.83
C GLY A 469 -1.18 1.96 -16.02
N GLU A 470 -0.35 1.67 -15.00
CA GLU A 470 1.11 1.78 -15.12
C GLU A 470 1.61 0.69 -16.05
N GLN A 471 2.31 1.08 -17.12
CA GLN A 471 3.23 0.22 -17.86
C GLN A 471 4.65 0.59 -17.46
N ALA A 472 5.42 -0.36 -16.95
CA ALA A 472 6.79 -0.15 -16.52
C ALA A 472 7.73 -1.20 -17.11
N ILE A 473 8.96 -0.79 -17.44
CA ILE A 473 10.02 -1.68 -17.92
C ILE A 473 11.22 -1.57 -16.97
N PHE A 474 11.77 -2.72 -16.60
CA PHE A 474 12.97 -2.82 -15.77
C PHE A 474 14.07 -3.56 -16.52
N LEU A 475 15.29 -3.06 -16.38
CA LEU A 475 16.52 -3.62 -16.94
C LEU A 475 17.49 -3.90 -15.80
N ASN A 476 17.90 -5.17 -15.64
CA ASN A 476 18.84 -5.59 -14.60
C ASN A 476 18.43 -5.14 -13.18
N GLY A 477 17.12 -5.15 -12.91
CA GLY A 477 16.56 -4.79 -11.61
C GLY A 477 16.23 -3.29 -11.46
N GLN A 478 16.66 -2.44 -12.39
CA GLN A 478 16.42 -1.00 -12.36
C GLN A 478 15.25 -0.61 -13.25
N ASN A 479 14.35 0.27 -12.77
CA ASN A 479 13.30 0.86 -13.60
C ASN A 479 13.92 1.79 -14.66
N ILE A 480 13.73 1.49 -15.95
CA ILE A 480 14.23 2.27 -17.09
C ILE A 480 13.14 3.10 -17.77
N GLY A 481 11.98 3.22 -17.12
CA GLY A 481 10.87 4.05 -17.56
C GLY A 481 9.52 3.47 -17.19
N SER A 482 8.54 4.34 -16.98
CA SER A 482 7.15 3.97 -16.74
C SER A 482 6.19 5.06 -17.18
N SER A 483 4.95 4.69 -17.51
CA SER A 483 3.85 5.61 -17.81
C SER A 483 2.53 5.10 -17.25
N ASP A 484 1.72 6.00 -16.69
CA ASP A 484 0.40 5.71 -16.13
C ASP A 484 -0.74 5.96 -17.15
N GLY A 485 -1.95 5.51 -16.83
CA GLY A 485 -3.16 5.81 -17.60
C GLY A 485 -3.42 4.90 -18.80
N HIS A 486 -2.66 3.81 -18.93
CA HIS A 486 -2.86 2.82 -19.99
C HIS A 486 -4.00 1.86 -19.63
N PRO A 487 -5.05 1.74 -20.46
CA PRO A 487 -6.09 0.73 -20.25
C PRO A 487 -5.53 -0.70 -20.31
N PRO A 488 -6.17 -1.68 -19.63
CA PRO A 488 -5.59 -3.00 -19.51
C PRO A 488 -5.66 -3.80 -20.80
N PHE A 489 -4.72 -4.74 -20.94
CA PHE A 489 -4.72 -5.73 -22.00
C PHE A 489 -6.02 -6.53 -21.99
N SER A 490 -6.67 -6.62 -23.14
CA SER A 490 -7.95 -7.33 -23.31
C SER A 490 -7.90 -8.40 -24.41
N GLY A 491 -6.74 -8.58 -25.05
CA GLY A 491 -6.55 -9.50 -26.17
C GLY A 491 -6.82 -10.96 -25.83
N THR A 492 -7.26 -11.71 -26.81
CA THR A 492 -7.64 -13.14 -26.69
C THR A 492 -6.74 -14.05 -27.52
N GLY A 493 -5.94 -13.47 -28.41
CA GLY A 493 -5.01 -14.22 -29.25
C GLY A 493 -3.96 -14.93 -28.40
N GLU A 494 -3.60 -16.14 -28.84
CA GLU A 494 -2.60 -16.97 -28.20
C GLU A 494 -1.28 -16.21 -28.00
N ILE A 495 -0.59 -16.49 -26.90
CA ILE A 495 0.70 -15.90 -26.56
C ILE A 495 1.79 -16.74 -27.22
N HIS A 496 2.69 -16.08 -27.93
CA HIS A 496 3.83 -16.67 -28.59
C HIS A 496 5.13 -16.16 -27.97
N LEU A 497 6.06 -17.08 -27.75
CA LEU A 497 7.44 -16.80 -27.36
C LEU A 497 8.33 -16.78 -28.60
N GLY A 498 9.21 -15.78 -28.67
CA GLY A 498 10.12 -15.56 -29.80
C GLY A 498 9.50 -14.87 -31.01
N SER A 499 8.19 -14.62 -30.99
CA SER A 499 7.46 -13.95 -32.06
C SER A 499 6.32 -13.08 -31.54
N ALA A 500 6.08 -11.94 -32.17
CA ALA A 500 4.96 -11.05 -31.88
C ALA A 500 4.58 -10.24 -33.13
N LEU A 501 3.42 -9.57 -33.08
CA LEU A 501 2.87 -8.72 -34.13
C LEU A 501 2.54 -9.49 -35.42
N LEU A 502 1.44 -9.13 -36.08
CA LEU A 502 1.03 -9.79 -37.33
C LEU A 502 2.08 -9.64 -38.45
N GLN A 503 2.93 -8.62 -38.38
CA GLN A 503 4.00 -8.36 -39.35
C GLN A 503 5.22 -9.30 -39.17
N GLY A 504 5.25 -10.15 -38.13
CA GLY A 504 6.24 -11.23 -37.99
C GLY A 504 7.55 -10.81 -37.33
N ALA A 505 7.50 -10.05 -36.22
CA ALA A 505 8.70 -9.74 -35.44
C ALA A 505 9.25 -11.01 -34.78
N ASN A 506 10.58 -11.16 -34.72
CA ASN A 506 11.27 -12.38 -34.22
C ASN A 506 12.38 -12.03 -33.22
N LEU A 507 12.76 -12.93 -32.32
CA LEU A 507 13.74 -12.60 -31.26
C LEU A 507 15.16 -12.28 -31.77
N HIS A 508 15.73 -13.17 -32.58
CA HIS A 508 17.15 -13.18 -32.95
C HIS A 508 18.06 -13.29 -31.72
N GLY A 509 17.78 -14.27 -30.85
CA GLY A 509 18.46 -14.36 -29.57
C GLY A 509 18.28 -15.66 -28.81
N TYR A 510 18.67 -15.59 -27.54
CA TYR A 510 18.59 -16.62 -26.53
C TYR A 510 17.72 -16.13 -25.39
N ILE A 511 16.90 -17.00 -24.82
CA ILE A 511 16.09 -16.72 -23.65
C ILE A 511 16.30 -17.80 -22.59
N ASP A 512 16.28 -17.37 -21.34
CA ASP A 512 16.32 -18.23 -20.17
C ASP A 512 15.40 -17.68 -19.06
N ASN A 513 14.96 -18.56 -18.16
CA ASN A 513 14.23 -18.19 -16.94
C ASN A 513 13.05 -17.24 -17.21
N LEU A 514 12.12 -17.65 -18.09
CA LEU A 514 10.89 -16.89 -18.35
C LEU A 514 9.88 -17.15 -17.23
N TYR A 515 9.40 -16.08 -16.62
CA TYR A 515 8.39 -16.12 -15.58
C TYR A 515 7.26 -15.14 -15.87
N ILE A 516 6.04 -15.55 -15.50
CA ILE A 516 4.82 -14.74 -15.64
C ILE A 516 4.06 -14.79 -14.34
N TRP A 517 3.66 -13.63 -13.82
CA TRP A 517 2.80 -13.48 -12.64
C TRP A 517 1.50 -12.78 -13.01
N SER A 518 0.40 -13.21 -12.42
CA SER A 518 -0.92 -12.55 -12.45
C SER A 518 -1.06 -11.44 -11.41
N ARG A 519 0.07 -10.83 -11.04
CA ARG A 519 0.17 -9.69 -10.13
C ARG A 519 1.35 -8.80 -10.52
N PRO A 520 1.36 -7.52 -10.09
CA PRO A 520 2.53 -6.69 -10.26
C PRO A 520 3.56 -7.00 -9.16
N LEU A 521 4.79 -7.28 -9.57
CA LEU A 521 5.89 -7.47 -8.64
C LEU A 521 6.36 -6.13 -8.03
N GLY A 522 6.77 -6.18 -6.77
CA GLY A 522 7.46 -5.08 -6.09
C GLY A 522 8.87 -4.88 -6.62
N VAL A 523 9.44 -3.69 -6.39
CA VAL A 523 10.82 -3.37 -6.84
C VAL A 523 11.84 -4.32 -6.21
N ASP A 524 11.68 -4.63 -4.92
CA ASP A 524 12.59 -5.55 -4.22
C ASP A 524 12.54 -6.99 -4.76
N GLU A 525 11.38 -7.44 -5.26
CA GLU A 525 11.26 -8.74 -5.94
C GLU A 525 12.01 -8.71 -7.28
N ILE A 526 11.82 -7.66 -8.06
CA ILE A 526 12.46 -7.50 -9.38
C ILE A 526 13.99 -7.40 -9.26
N VAL A 527 14.50 -6.70 -8.25
CA VAL A 527 15.94 -6.60 -7.98
C VAL A 527 16.53 -7.97 -7.63
N ARG A 528 15.84 -8.76 -6.80
CA ARG A 528 16.32 -10.11 -6.44
C ARG A 528 16.29 -11.07 -7.64
N LEU A 529 15.27 -11.00 -8.49
CA LEU A 529 15.22 -11.75 -9.75
C LEU A 529 16.38 -11.38 -10.68
N ALA A 530 16.75 -10.09 -10.74
CA ALA A 530 17.90 -9.65 -11.52
C ALA A 530 19.25 -10.20 -11.00
N MET A 531 19.29 -10.56 -9.71
CA MET A 531 20.42 -11.25 -9.08
C MET A 531 20.33 -12.78 -9.20
N ASP A 532 19.43 -13.29 -10.05
CA ASP A 532 19.18 -14.72 -10.30
C ASP A 532 18.72 -15.48 -9.04
N GLU A 533 17.92 -14.84 -8.17
CA GLU A 533 17.25 -15.53 -7.06
C GLU A 533 16.40 -16.69 -7.63
N PRO A 534 16.63 -17.95 -7.19
CA PRO A 534 15.90 -19.09 -7.72
C PRO A 534 14.42 -19.01 -7.33
N VAL A 535 13.54 -18.99 -8.33
CA VAL A 535 12.09 -19.07 -8.12
C VAL A 535 11.71 -20.53 -7.92
N VAL A 536 11.67 -20.97 -6.66
CA VAL A 536 11.26 -22.32 -6.30
C VAL A 536 9.74 -22.41 -6.40
N VAL A 537 9.25 -23.10 -7.43
CA VAL A 537 7.84 -23.48 -7.51
C VAL A 537 7.58 -24.52 -6.43
N VAL A 538 6.91 -24.13 -5.34
CA VAL A 538 6.38 -25.11 -4.38
C VAL A 538 5.22 -25.81 -5.07
N SER A 539 5.54 -26.87 -5.81
CA SER A 539 4.52 -27.83 -6.20
C SER A 539 3.86 -28.31 -4.91
N VAL A 540 2.54 -28.16 -4.81
CA VAL A 540 1.76 -28.93 -3.85
C VAL A 540 1.98 -30.37 -4.29
N SER A 541 3.01 -31.01 -3.71
CA SER A 541 3.33 -32.37 -4.03
C SER A 541 2.05 -33.17 -3.79
N GLU A 542 1.53 -33.79 -4.84
CA GLU A 542 0.70 -34.97 -4.66
C GLU A 542 1.34 -35.83 -3.56
N PRO A 543 0.58 -36.44 -2.64
CA PRO A 543 1.16 -37.27 -1.61
C PRO A 543 2.00 -38.33 -2.30
N VAL A 544 3.32 -38.13 -2.26
CA VAL A 544 4.29 -39.02 -2.88
C VAL A 544 4.10 -40.35 -2.18
N SER A 545 3.36 -41.25 -2.84
CA SER A 545 3.42 -42.66 -2.56
C SER A 545 4.81 -43.11 -3.01
N ALA A 546 5.82 -42.74 -2.23
CA ALA A 546 7.13 -43.32 -2.25
C ALA A 546 6.94 -44.75 -1.75
N VAL A 547 6.51 -45.64 -2.65
CA VAL A 547 6.79 -47.07 -2.50
C VAL A 547 8.30 -47.20 -2.72
N LYS A 548 9.07 -46.82 -1.69
CA LYS A 548 10.39 -47.40 -1.49
C LYS A 548 10.12 -48.88 -1.26
N LYS A 549 10.27 -49.71 -2.29
CA LYS A 549 10.46 -51.15 -2.07
C LYS A 549 11.68 -51.26 -1.14
N PRO A 550 11.54 -51.77 0.09
CA PRO A 550 12.70 -51.99 0.91
C PRO A 550 13.51 -53.10 0.23
N ILE A 551 14.78 -52.83 -0.04
CA ILE A 551 15.75 -53.82 -0.47
C ILE A 551 15.98 -54.73 0.74
N PHE A 552 15.17 -55.79 0.84
CA PHE A 552 15.51 -56.98 1.62
C PHE A 552 15.67 -58.10 0.60
N SER A 553 16.92 -58.47 0.33
CA SER A 553 17.24 -59.69 -0.42
C SER A 553 16.59 -60.89 0.29
N SER A 554 16.00 -61.79 -0.50
CA SER A 554 15.28 -62.99 -0.06
C SER A 554 16.10 -63.91 0.85
N GLU A 555 17.42 -63.72 0.94
CA GLU A 555 18.30 -64.47 1.82
C GLU A 555 18.17 -64.08 3.31
N LEU A 556 17.86 -62.81 3.62
CA LEU A 556 17.67 -62.35 5.01
C LEU A 556 16.38 -62.88 5.64
N LEU A 557 15.32 -63.09 4.85
CA LEU A 557 14.05 -63.67 5.30
C LEU A 557 14.18 -65.15 5.68
N ILE A 558 15.04 -65.90 5.00
CA ILE A 558 15.29 -67.32 5.30
C ILE A 558 16.07 -67.45 6.62
N VAL A 559 17.06 -66.58 6.85
CA VAL A 559 17.81 -66.53 8.11
C VAL A 559 16.89 -66.11 9.26
N PHE A 560 16.03 -65.11 9.05
CA PHE A 560 15.07 -64.69 10.08
C PHE A 560 14.01 -65.76 10.37
N ALA A 561 13.54 -66.49 9.37
CA ALA A 561 12.65 -67.65 9.54
C ALA A 561 13.32 -68.79 10.32
N PHE A 562 14.60 -69.07 10.07
CA PHE A 562 15.34 -70.12 10.78
C PHE A 562 15.63 -69.73 12.24
N VAL A 563 16.00 -68.48 12.49
CA VAL A 563 16.23 -67.94 13.83
C VAL A 563 14.91 -67.86 14.62
N THR A 564 13.81 -67.45 14.00
CA THR A 564 12.49 -67.46 14.66
C THR A 564 11.99 -68.87 14.95
N LEU A 565 12.32 -69.88 14.13
CA LEU A 565 11.95 -71.26 14.39
C LEU A 565 12.75 -71.88 15.54
N ILE A 566 14.05 -71.53 15.66
CA ILE A 566 14.89 -71.89 16.80
C ILE A 566 14.40 -71.20 18.08
N ILE A 567 14.06 -69.91 18.01
CA ILE A 567 13.51 -69.15 19.14
C ILE A 567 12.14 -69.69 19.53
N ALA A 568 11.27 -70.05 18.58
CA ALA A 568 9.97 -70.66 18.87
C ALA A 568 10.09 -72.04 19.51
N ALA A 569 11.06 -72.87 19.09
CA ALA A 569 11.34 -74.15 19.73
C ALA A 569 11.89 -73.96 21.17
N LEU A 570 12.74 -72.96 21.38
CA LEU A 570 13.28 -72.59 22.69
C LEU A 570 12.20 -72.01 23.61
N LEU A 571 11.30 -71.18 23.07
CA LEU A 571 10.16 -70.60 23.79
C LEU A 571 9.11 -71.67 24.12
N LEU A 572 8.80 -72.61 23.22
CA LEU A 572 7.90 -73.74 23.52
C LEU A 572 8.47 -74.65 24.61
N PHE A 573 9.79 -74.77 24.71
CA PHE A 573 10.46 -75.49 25.80
C PHE A 573 10.35 -74.75 27.14
N ILE A 574 10.44 -73.42 27.13
CA ILE A 574 10.36 -72.57 28.33
C ILE A 574 8.90 -72.36 28.80
N PHE A 575 7.93 -72.25 27.87
CA PHE A 575 6.51 -72.03 28.16
C PHE A 575 5.72 -73.29 28.58
N ARG A 576 6.36 -74.47 28.69
CA ARG A 576 5.78 -75.63 29.41
C ARG A 576 5.74 -75.43 30.93
N LYS A 577 6.25 -74.32 31.46
CA LYS A 577 6.16 -74.02 32.89
C LYS A 577 5.75 -72.57 33.15
N SER A 578 4.60 -72.46 33.82
CA SER A 578 4.02 -71.27 34.46
C SER A 578 2.96 -70.50 33.65
N ARG A 579 1.83 -70.31 34.34
CA ARG A 579 0.56 -69.73 33.91
C ARG A 579 0.49 -68.25 34.33
N LYS A 580 -0.08 -67.40 33.45
CA LYS A 580 -0.94 -66.18 33.62
C LYS A 580 -0.51 -65.08 34.64
N PRO A 581 -0.98 -63.80 34.54
CA PRO A 581 -2.04 -63.23 33.68
C PRO A 581 -1.66 -61.93 32.92
N GLU A 582 -2.63 -61.45 32.14
CA GLU A 582 -2.64 -60.32 31.21
C GLU A 582 -2.44 -58.92 31.82
N HIS A 583 -1.70 -58.07 31.10
CA HIS A 583 -1.84 -56.61 31.11
C HIS A 583 -2.40 -56.15 29.75
N PRO A 584 -3.31 -55.16 29.72
CA PRO A 584 -3.89 -54.66 28.47
C PRO A 584 -2.86 -53.88 27.66
N ALA A 585 -2.78 -54.19 26.37
CA ALA A 585 -1.93 -53.52 25.40
C ALA A 585 -2.36 -52.07 25.16
N PRO A 586 -1.42 -51.18 24.78
CA PRO A 586 -1.72 -49.83 24.35
C PRO A 586 -2.57 -49.86 23.07
N VAL A 587 -3.53 -48.94 23.00
CA VAL A 587 -4.40 -48.72 21.85
C VAL A 587 -3.53 -48.45 20.62
N HIS A 588 -3.54 -49.38 19.67
CA HIS A 588 -3.17 -49.13 18.29
C HIS A 588 -4.12 -48.06 17.73
N ILE A 589 -3.60 -46.89 17.40
CA ILE A 589 -4.29 -46.00 16.46
C ILE A 589 -4.11 -46.67 15.09
N SER A 590 -5.17 -47.34 14.63
CA SER A 590 -5.29 -47.78 13.24
C SER A 590 -5.10 -46.57 12.30
N PRO A 591 -4.61 -46.78 11.06
CA PRO A 591 -4.51 -45.71 10.09
C PRO A 591 -5.92 -45.13 9.89
N ALA A 592 -6.11 -43.85 10.21
CA ALA A 592 -7.39 -43.19 10.11
C ALA A 592 -7.85 -43.23 8.64
N GLY A 593 -9.00 -43.87 8.41
CA GLY A 593 -9.64 -43.95 7.11
C GLY A 593 -10.16 -42.59 6.62
N ASN A 594 -10.62 -42.58 5.37
CA ASN A 594 -11.17 -41.44 4.63
C ASN A 594 -12.43 -40.85 5.32
N PHE A 595 -12.24 -39.96 6.28
CA PHE A 595 -13.29 -39.21 6.97
C PHE A 595 -12.91 -37.73 7.11
N ASN A 596 -13.93 -36.86 7.10
CA ASN A 596 -13.75 -35.44 7.39
C ASN A 596 -13.07 -35.25 8.75
N ARG A 597 -12.05 -34.38 8.81
CA ARG A 597 -11.28 -34.11 10.02
C ARG A 597 -11.22 -32.62 10.30
N ILE A 598 -11.42 -32.22 11.56
CA ILE A 598 -11.25 -30.83 11.99
C ILE A 598 -10.25 -30.80 13.15
N ASN A 599 -9.20 -30.00 13.01
CA ASN A 599 -8.22 -29.72 14.06
C ASN A 599 -8.50 -28.33 14.65
N LEU A 600 -8.67 -28.27 15.96
CA LEU A 600 -8.97 -27.04 16.70
C LEU A 600 -7.78 -26.47 17.47
N PHE A 601 -6.68 -27.22 17.57
CA PHE A 601 -5.46 -26.84 18.29
C PHE A 601 -4.30 -26.70 17.31
N GLY A 602 -3.47 -25.66 17.47
CA GLY A 602 -2.37 -25.36 16.54
C GLY A 602 -2.77 -24.55 15.29
N GLY A 603 -3.96 -23.95 15.29
CA GLY A 603 -4.59 -23.31 14.15
C GLY A 603 -5.82 -24.10 13.68
N PHE A 604 -6.88 -23.40 13.24
CA PHE A 604 -8.07 -24.08 12.72
C PHE A 604 -7.75 -24.75 11.38
N GLN A 605 -7.87 -26.07 11.31
CA GLN A 605 -7.76 -26.81 10.06
C GLN A 605 -8.99 -27.68 9.84
N ALA A 606 -9.53 -27.70 8.63
CA ALA A 606 -10.62 -28.57 8.21
C ALA A 606 -10.22 -29.33 6.96
N PHE A 607 -10.39 -30.65 6.97
CA PHE A 607 -10.11 -31.56 5.86
C PHE A 607 -11.39 -32.26 5.43
N ASP A 608 -11.61 -32.34 4.12
CA ASP A 608 -12.71 -33.14 3.55
C ASP A 608 -12.41 -34.65 3.61
N ARG A 609 -13.30 -35.46 3.03
CA ARG A 609 -13.23 -36.93 3.08
C ARG A 609 -12.06 -37.46 2.24
N GLU A 610 -11.69 -36.69 1.23
CA GLU A 610 -10.59 -36.93 0.30
C GLU A 610 -9.24 -36.47 0.89
N GLY A 611 -9.26 -35.78 2.03
CA GLY A 611 -8.08 -35.31 2.76
C GLY A 611 -7.58 -33.93 2.32
N ASN A 612 -8.33 -33.22 1.47
CA ASN A 612 -7.98 -31.87 1.04
C ASN A 612 -8.22 -30.87 2.16
N ASP A 613 -7.28 -29.93 2.32
CA ASP A 613 -7.46 -28.82 3.25
C ASP A 613 -8.51 -27.84 2.70
N ILE A 614 -9.67 -27.79 3.37
CA ILE A 614 -10.78 -26.88 3.08
C ILE A 614 -10.89 -25.73 4.10
N SER A 615 -9.85 -25.48 4.89
CA SER A 615 -9.84 -24.47 5.95
C SER A 615 -10.15 -23.07 5.43
N ALA A 616 -9.72 -22.77 4.19
CA ALA A 616 -10.00 -21.50 3.53
C ALA A 616 -11.49 -21.28 3.23
N ARG A 617 -12.29 -22.34 3.11
CA ARG A 617 -13.75 -22.25 2.91
C ARG A 617 -14.50 -21.84 4.18
N PHE A 618 -13.86 -21.96 5.35
CA PHE A 618 -14.42 -21.50 6.62
C PHE A 618 -14.06 -20.01 6.80
N THR A 619 -14.94 -19.13 6.31
CA THR A 619 -14.84 -17.69 6.58
C THR A 619 -14.88 -17.42 8.09
N PRO A 620 -14.42 -16.26 8.58
CA PRO A 620 -14.43 -15.95 10.01
C PRO A 620 -15.80 -16.19 10.67
N LYS A 621 -16.90 -15.77 10.02
CA LYS A 621 -18.26 -15.98 10.55
C LYS A 621 -18.69 -17.45 10.52
N VAL A 622 -18.27 -18.23 9.51
CA VAL A 622 -18.51 -19.68 9.47
C VAL A 622 -17.72 -20.40 10.56
N LYS A 623 -16.51 -19.95 10.90
CA LYS A 623 -15.73 -20.46 12.04
C LYS A 623 -16.42 -20.19 13.37
N GLU A 624 -16.93 -18.97 13.57
CA GLU A 624 -17.71 -18.62 14.77
C GLU A 624 -18.98 -19.48 14.89
N LEU A 625 -19.73 -19.64 13.80
CA LEU A 625 -20.92 -20.48 13.74
C LEU A 625 -20.60 -21.94 14.04
N PHE A 626 -19.57 -22.49 13.41
CA PHE A 626 -19.10 -23.84 13.65
C PHE A 626 -18.71 -24.05 15.11
N LEU A 627 -17.88 -23.16 15.68
CA LEU A 627 -17.45 -23.26 17.07
C LEU A 627 -18.63 -23.15 18.05
N PHE A 628 -19.57 -22.24 17.80
CA PHE A 628 -20.75 -22.07 18.64
C PHE A 628 -21.61 -23.33 18.64
N ILE A 629 -21.91 -23.88 17.46
CA ILE A 629 -22.68 -25.13 17.33
C ILE A 629 -21.91 -26.30 17.94
N PHE A 630 -20.60 -26.40 17.69
CA PHE A 630 -19.75 -27.47 18.19
C PHE A 630 -19.71 -27.49 19.72
N LEU A 631 -19.43 -26.34 20.35
CA LEU A 631 -19.39 -26.21 21.80
C LEU A 631 -20.78 -26.44 22.44
N ALA A 632 -21.85 -25.93 21.82
CA ALA A 632 -23.21 -26.21 22.27
C ALA A 632 -23.53 -27.71 22.20
N THR A 633 -23.19 -28.37 21.09
CA THR A 633 -23.37 -29.81 20.89
C THR A 633 -22.57 -30.62 21.91
N LEU A 634 -21.32 -30.22 22.20
CA LEU A 634 -20.53 -30.87 23.24
C LEU A 634 -21.16 -30.72 24.63
N LYS A 635 -21.75 -29.55 24.92
CA LYS A 635 -22.37 -29.24 26.21
C LYS A 635 -23.69 -29.99 26.44
N ASN A 636 -24.56 -30.07 25.43
CA ASN A 636 -25.95 -30.55 25.61
C ASN A 636 -26.32 -31.78 24.75
N LYS A 637 -25.42 -32.26 23.87
CA LYS A 637 -25.63 -33.35 22.90
C LYS A 637 -26.74 -33.15 21.88
N GLN A 638 -27.32 -31.96 21.79
CA GLN A 638 -28.46 -31.62 20.91
C GLN A 638 -28.16 -30.47 19.94
N GLY A 639 -27.12 -29.68 20.18
CA GLY A 639 -26.71 -28.56 19.32
C GLY A 639 -27.14 -27.20 19.87
N ALA A 640 -27.01 -26.16 19.04
CA ALA A 640 -27.39 -24.79 19.40
C ALA A 640 -28.81 -24.47 18.94
N ALA A 641 -29.63 -23.88 19.80
CA ALA A 641 -30.93 -23.36 19.41
C ALA A 641 -30.73 -22.18 18.45
N VAL A 642 -31.48 -22.17 17.35
CA VAL A 642 -31.39 -21.14 16.31
C VAL A 642 -31.52 -19.72 16.87
N SER A 643 -32.40 -19.51 17.85
CA SER A 643 -32.58 -18.23 18.54
C SER A 643 -31.33 -17.76 19.31
N ASP A 644 -30.52 -18.70 19.80
CA ASP A 644 -29.29 -18.39 20.54
C ASP A 644 -28.13 -18.13 19.58
N VAL A 645 -28.09 -18.87 18.47
CA VAL A 645 -27.15 -18.61 17.36
C VAL A 645 -27.39 -17.20 16.79
N ASP A 646 -28.65 -16.88 16.47
CA ASP A 646 -29.08 -15.59 15.93
C ASP A 646 -28.72 -14.44 16.88
N ARG A 647 -28.97 -14.61 18.18
CA ARG A 647 -28.66 -13.60 19.21
C ARG A 647 -27.16 -13.40 19.40
N GLN A 648 -26.37 -14.46 19.36
CA GLN A 648 -24.95 -14.39 19.73
C GLN A 648 -24.05 -14.04 18.56
N LEU A 649 -24.34 -14.54 17.35
CA LEU A 649 -23.51 -14.32 16.17
C LEU A 649 -23.92 -13.11 15.33
N TRP A 650 -25.19 -12.68 15.45
CA TRP A 650 -25.78 -11.57 14.70
C TRP A 650 -26.50 -10.59 15.63
N PHE A 651 -25.89 -10.30 16.79
CA PHE A 651 -26.40 -9.36 17.79
C PHE A 651 -26.69 -7.98 17.17
N GLY A 652 -27.88 -7.44 17.42
CA GLY A 652 -28.29 -6.09 16.97
C GLY A 652 -28.88 -6.01 15.55
N LEU A 653 -28.89 -7.10 14.78
CA LEU A 653 -29.51 -7.11 13.45
C LEU A 653 -31.04 -7.34 13.49
N PRO A 654 -31.83 -6.70 12.60
CA PRO A 654 -33.26 -7.00 12.46
C PRO A 654 -33.49 -8.45 12.01
N ALA A 655 -34.52 -9.12 12.54
CA ALA A 655 -34.80 -10.55 12.28
C ALA A 655 -34.83 -10.94 10.80
N LYS A 656 -35.33 -10.06 9.92
CA LYS A 656 -35.38 -10.28 8.47
C LYS A 656 -34.00 -10.32 7.82
N LYS A 657 -33.03 -9.54 8.33
CA LYS A 657 -31.63 -9.57 7.86
C LYS A 657 -30.87 -10.78 8.40
N ILE A 658 -31.19 -11.25 9.61
CA ILE A 658 -30.56 -12.45 10.18
C ILE A 658 -30.90 -13.69 9.34
N ILE A 659 -32.16 -13.84 8.92
CA ILE A 659 -32.61 -14.96 8.08
C ILE A 659 -31.88 -15.02 6.72
N ASN A 660 -31.50 -13.87 6.16
CA ASN A 660 -30.79 -13.83 4.87
C ASN A 660 -29.28 -14.06 4.99
N ASN A 661 -28.69 -13.88 6.18
CA ASN A 661 -27.25 -13.99 6.41
C ASN A 661 -26.82 -15.31 7.06
N ARG A 662 -27.76 -16.04 7.67
CA ARG A 662 -27.56 -17.41 8.16
C ARG A 662 -27.81 -18.40 7.03
#